data_AF-E2ARW1-F1
#
_entry.id   AF-E2ARW1-F1
#
_cell.length_a   1.000
_cell.length_b   1.000
_cell.length_c   1.000
_cell.angle_alpha   90.00
_cell.angle_beta   90.00
_cell.angle_gamma   90.00
#
_symmetry.space_group_name_H-M   'P 1'
#
loop_
_entity.id
_entity.type
_entity.pdbx_description
1 polymer ?
#
loop_
_entity_poly.entity_id
_entity_poly.type
_entity_poly.pdbx_seq_one_letter_code
_entity_poly.pdbx_strand_id
1 'polypeptide(L)'
;MKTNEALAPFEAEYARLYESLYTAHRNEKELSEQCLSLRNELEDNTYKIYELRKTVETQEDEIAELKQEVVNTTKLADAAHAREQNAQEVIENLRLNIAKLGLEIEQKNKQLAAEKDTTISKQKENLLKEKERLVSEIETMRQRQKNMSAYAEELEKRNSEIDQRMNEMQETLGMQLNEISREKRIRERAEAETRQLEEEIAAKKSELEIANASIEAGVSNVARLESLAKEQRTAGEKMQKEIGKLMLKRLNLQTDLDNANVEMDKLEKEVADKDKQLRDVKNELNRTKESTAKYKHEKDLMDKRLLKAETERAKVERELKQALIDVQNTEREAQICRKEQLDDKQRVETLLREKNMIARSRETAQERIKRLNHELVLCGHARTKVEHELDTLTQSIDDVKKQMETVEKERDKYSLAIQGLKQQMEGHVSEAKLRQAEIFDYKKRLAEAETRYRQQQSLFEAVRAERNLYSKSLVEAQEEVRDLKSKLKITSQQIEQLREDIATKEASLIKEEFLLGRIEKEKEDLKVDLRASRVEISGLRREIEESKQEEKRLRQAIQQADIDIGRRKKDIDNVMNERDILGTQLVRRNDELTLQYSRIKILNTTLQRGETHYNQQLEDIRLLKFEVKRLWTEKTLLTKYIANISNLRQEAFHLNRDLARERLKVTALEEEIQTPLNIHRWRKLQGTDPTTFEMIKKVQILQKRILKISSDMIDKERKLRDTEKLYMNLRDVLSKQPDPQAAANLNKVQNALRKRGEKLKCLVAELNVYEAQLGEYKGDMERMSNEMCELKKKYYAQKRKLQKIKETSPKSTYEPILPSVLVPNKKFCGGGFRMTTPTPRSCYVLDSSASR
;
A
#
# COMPACT_ATOMS: atom_id res chain seq x y z
N MET A 1 1.85 55.67 24.37
CA MET A 1 0.42 55.74 24.73
C MET A 1 0.13 55.71 26.24
N LYS A 2 1.13 55.64 27.13
CA LYS A 2 0.91 55.51 28.59
C LYS A 2 0.54 56.80 29.35
N THR A 3 0.43 57.94 28.67
CA THR A 3 0.20 59.26 29.31
C THR A 3 -1.13 59.91 28.96
N ASN A 4 -2.03 59.21 28.22
CA ASN A 4 -3.30 59.79 27.77
C ASN A 4 -4.45 58.82 28.05
N GLU A 5 -5.23 59.07 29.11
CA GLU A 5 -6.31 58.19 29.60
C GLU A 5 -7.41 57.92 28.57
N ALA A 6 -7.63 58.82 27.61
CA ALA A 6 -8.60 58.64 26.54
C ALA A 6 -8.21 57.54 25.52
N LEU A 7 -6.93 57.13 25.44
CA LEU A 7 -6.42 56.16 24.47
C LEU A 7 -6.20 54.76 25.07
N ALA A 8 -6.29 54.59 26.38
CA ALA A 8 -6.13 53.31 27.07
C ALA A 8 -7.09 52.19 26.59
N PRO A 9 -8.37 52.47 26.24
CA PRO A 9 -9.27 51.43 25.71
C PRO A 9 -8.85 50.90 24.34
N PHE A 10 -8.14 51.72 23.55
CA PHE A 10 -7.74 51.39 22.18
C PHE A 10 -6.36 50.73 22.10
N GLU A 11 -5.58 50.69 23.19
CA GLU A 11 -4.25 50.07 23.22
C GLU A 11 -4.31 48.58 22.86
N ALA A 12 -5.30 47.86 23.38
CA ALA A 12 -5.49 46.44 23.10
C ALA A 12 -5.89 46.17 21.63
N GLU A 13 -6.77 47.02 21.06
CA GLU A 13 -7.15 46.92 19.66
C GLU A 13 -6.00 47.30 18.73
N TYR A 14 -5.21 48.33 19.07
CA TYR A 14 -4.07 48.76 18.30
C TYR A 14 -2.92 47.75 18.35
N ALA A 15 -2.68 47.12 19.51
CA ALA A 15 -1.71 46.03 19.64
C ALA A 15 -2.12 44.82 18.80
N ARG A 16 -3.40 44.45 18.79
CA ARG A 16 -3.93 43.36 17.97
C ARG A 16 -3.84 43.68 16.47
N LEU A 17 -4.15 44.92 16.07
CA LEU A 17 -3.99 45.38 14.69
C LEU A 17 -2.52 45.41 14.26
N TYR A 18 -1.63 45.86 15.14
CA TYR A 18 -0.19 45.87 14.89
C TYR A 18 0.38 44.46 14.77
N GLU A 19 0.00 43.51 15.64
CA GLU A 19 0.40 42.11 15.51
C GLU A 19 -0.15 41.48 14.22
N SER A 20 -1.39 41.77 13.85
CA SER A 20 -1.98 41.29 12.59
C SER A 20 -1.28 41.89 11.37
N LEU A 21 -0.89 43.16 11.42
CA LEU A 21 -0.14 43.84 10.35
C LEU A 21 1.29 43.30 10.27
N TYR A 22 1.94 43.09 11.40
CA TYR A 22 3.30 42.58 11.51
C TYR A 22 3.39 41.14 11.00
N THR A 23 2.43 40.29 11.36
CA THR A 23 2.33 38.92 10.84
C THR A 23 2.01 38.90 9.35
N ALA A 24 1.11 39.75 8.86
CA ALA A 24 0.85 39.89 7.44
C ALA A 24 2.09 40.34 6.65
N HIS A 25 2.83 41.32 7.15
CA HIS A 25 4.03 41.83 6.48
C HIS A 25 5.20 40.82 6.51
N ARG A 26 5.31 40.05 7.59
CA ARG A 26 6.27 38.93 7.66
C ARG A 26 5.94 37.86 6.62
N ASN A 27 4.67 37.47 6.52
CA ASN A 27 4.22 36.49 5.54
C ASN A 27 4.39 37.00 4.10
N GLU A 28 4.10 38.28 3.85
CA GLU A 28 4.34 38.93 2.57
C GLU A 28 5.82 38.91 2.17
N LYS A 29 6.72 39.16 3.13
CA LYS A 29 8.17 39.10 2.91
C LYS A 29 8.64 37.67 2.62
N GLU A 30 8.19 36.68 3.39
CA GLU A 30 8.51 35.27 3.17
C GLU A 30 7.99 34.78 1.81
N LEU A 31 6.78 35.19 1.41
CA LEU A 31 6.23 34.88 0.09
C LEU A 31 6.97 35.60 -1.05
N SER A 32 7.42 36.84 -0.84
CA SER A 32 8.23 37.58 -1.82
C SER A 32 9.59 36.93 -2.04
N GLU A 33 10.24 36.46 -0.97
CA GLU A 33 11.51 35.71 -1.03
C GLU A 33 11.34 34.38 -1.78
N GLN A 34 10.24 33.65 -1.54
CA GLN A 34 9.90 32.43 -2.29
C GLN A 34 9.59 32.70 -3.76
N CYS A 35 8.89 33.79 -4.08
CA CYS A 35 8.65 34.18 -5.46
C CYS A 35 9.95 34.55 -6.19
N LEU A 36 10.91 35.18 -5.49
CA LEU A 36 12.23 35.48 -6.04
C LEU A 36 13.06 34.21 -6.26
N SER A 37 13.04 33.25 -5.32
CA SER A 37 13.76 31.99 -5.51
C SER A 37 13.19 31.18 -6.67
N LEU A 38 11.86 31.08 -6.78
CA LEU A 38 11.20 30.40 -7.89
C LEU A 38 11.46 31.10 -9.23
N ARG A 39 11.56 32.43 -9.25
CA ARG A 39 11.91 33.18 -10.46
C ARG A 39 13.33 32.90 -10.92
N ASN A 40 14.29 32.87 -9.99
CA ASN A 40 15.68 32.54 -10.29
C ASN A 40 15.81 31.09 -10.77
N GLU A 41 15.09 30.15 -10.15
CA GLU A 41 15.05 28.75 -10.60
C GLU A 41 14.44 28.62 -12.01
N LEU A 42 13.41 29.41 -12.33
CA LEU A 42 12.85 29.45 -13.69
C LEU A 42 13.85 30.00 -14.70
N GLU A 43 14.59 31.06 -14.36
CA GLU A 43 15.63 31.62 -15.24
C GLU A 43 16.77 30.60 -15.47
N ASP A 44 17.24 29.93 -14.42
CA ASP A 44 18.27 28.88 -14.51
C ASP A 44 17.79 27.69 -15.35
N ASN A 45 16.55 27.24 -15.15
CA ASN A 45 15.97 26.16 -15.95
C ASN A 45 15.78 26.58 -17.41
N THR A 46 15.41 27.83 -17.68
CA THR A 46 15.27 28.35 -19.04
C THR A 46 16.62 28.41 -19.74
N TYR A 47 17.69 28.80 -19.04
CA TYR A 47 19.06 28.77 -19.55
C TYR A 47 19.53 27.34 -19.85
N LYS A 48 19.25 26.39 -18.95
CA LYS A 48 19.58 24.97 -19.13
C LYS A 48 18.87 24.37 -20.34
N ILE A 49 17.61 24.71 -20.55
CA ILE A 49 16.84 24.28 -21.73
C ILE A 49 17.43 24.87 -23.02
N TYR A 50 17.88 26.13 -22.99
CA TYR A 50 18.53 26.76 -24.14
C TYR A 50 19.87 26.08 -24.51
N GLU A 51 20.73 25.79 -23.52
CA GLU A 51 21.97 25.04 -23.77
C GLU A 51 21.69 23.65 -24.33
N LEU A 52 20.72 22.92 -23.74
CA LEU A 52 20.34 21.59 -24.23
C LEU A 52 19.83 21.64 -25.68
N ARG A 53 18.98 22.61 -26.03
CA ARG A 53 18.53 22.78 -27.42
C ARG A 53 19.69 23.04 -28.36
N LYS A 54 20.64 23.89 -27.97
CA LYS A 54 21.83 24.18 -28.78
C LYS A 54 22.69 22.92 -28.99
N THR A 55 22.85 22.09 -27.96
CA THR A 55 23.58 20.82 -28.10
C THR A 55 22.87 19.82 -29.01
N VAL A 56 21.53 19.79 -28.96
CA VAL A 56 20.73 18.92 -29.84
C VAL A 56 20.83 19.39 -31.29
N GLU A 57 20.74 20.69 -31.57
CA GLU A 57 20.93 21.23 -32.92
C GLU A 57 22.31 20.88 -33.49
N THR A 58 23.38 21.03 -32.69
CA THR A 58 24.73 20.64 -33.15
C THR A 58 24.87 19.14 -33.40
N GLN A 59 24.18 18.31 -32.63
CA GLN A 59 24.18 16.86 -32.82
C GLN A 59 23.36 16.45 -34.05
N GLU A 60 22.27 17.16 -34.36
CA GLU A 60 21.49 16.93 -35.58
C GLU A 60 22.30 17.24 -36.85
N ASP A 61 23.10 18.32 -36.82
CA ASP A 61 24.02 18.68 -37.90
C ASP A 61 25.12 17.63 -38.09
N GLU A 62 25.76 17.16 -37.00
CA GLU A 62 26.76 16.09 -37.04
C GLU A 62 26.17 14.77 -37.57
N ILE A 63 24.94 14.43 -37.16
CA ILE A 63 24.24 13.24 -37.65
C ILE A 63 23.94 13.36 -39.15
N ALA A 64 23.61 14.55 -39.64
CA ALA A 64 23.38 14.78 -41.07
C ALA A 64 24.66 14.58 -41.90
N GLU A 65 25.81 15.07 -41.40
CA GLU A 65 27.12 14.86 -42.04
C GLU A 65 27.51 13.38 -42.07
N LEU A 66 27.35 12.67 -40.93
CA LEU A 66 27.66 11.25 -40.84
C LEU A 66 26.76 10.39 -41.73
N LYS A 67 25.46 10.73 -41.87
CA LYS A 67 24.56 10.06 -42.82
C LYS A 67 25.01 10.25 -44.27
N GLN A 68 25.48 11.44 -44.62
CA GLN A 68 26.01 11.71 -45.95
C GLN A 68 27.30 10.92 -46.23
N GLU A 69 28.16 10.77 -45.22
CA GLU A 69 29.39 9.98 -45.31
C GLU A 69 29.08 8.48 -45.45
N VAL A 70 28.09 7.95 -44.73
CA VAL A 70 27.62 6.57 -44.89
C VAL A 70 27.11 6.33 -46.32
N VAL A 71 26.32 7.24 -46.88
CA VAL A 71 25.85 7.14 -48.28
C VAL A 71 27.01 7.16 -49.29
N ASN A 72 28.09 7.88 -49.00
CA ASN A 72 29.27 7.88 -49.86
C ASN A 72 30.07 6.57 -49.75
N THR A 73 30.19 6.02 -48.54
CA THR A 73 30.88 4.74 -48.33
C THR A 73 30.13 3.55 -48.94
N THR A 74 28.80 3.54 -48.89
CA THR A 74 28.01 2.49 -49.55
C THR A 74 28.14 2.54 -51.07
N LYS A 75 28.13 3.74 -51.68
CA LYS A 75 28.41 3.89 -53.12
C LYS A 75 29.81 3.40 -53.51
N LEU A 76 30.80 3.62 -52.65
CA LEU A 76 32.17 3.12 -52.87
C LEU A 76 32.24 1.58 -52.74
N ALA A 77 31.49 1.00 -51.80
CA ALA A 77 31.37 -0.44 -51.63
C ALA A 77 30.66 -1.10 -52.83
N ASP A 78 29.58 -0.51 -53.33
CA ASP A 78 28.88 -0.99 -54.53
C ASP A 78 29.79 -0.92 -55.77
N ALA A 79 30.57 0.15 -55.90
CA ALA A 79 31.57 0.28 -56.98
C ALA A 79 32.71 -0.74 -56.86
N ALA A 80 33.09 -1.13 -55.64
CA ALA A 80 34.08 -2.19 -55.40
C ALA A 80 33.51 -3.58 -55.74
N HIS A 81 32.26 -3.86 -55.35
CA HIS A 81 31.57 -5.10 -55.69
C HIS A 81 31.38 -5.26 -57.20
N ALA A 82 31.03 -4.20 -57.91
CA ALA A 82 30.92 -4.23 -59.38
C ALA A 82 32.28 -4.52 -60.06
N ARG A 83 33.40 -4.04 -59.50
CA ARG A 83 34.75 -4.37 -60.00
C ARG A 83 35.12 -5.83 -59.72
N GLU A 84 34.74 -6.35 -58.55
CA GLU A 84 35.01 -7.74 -58.17
C GLU A 84 34.21 -8.72 -59.04
N GLN A 85 32.95 -8.41 -59.33
CA GLN A 85 32.12 -9.22 -60.22
C GLN A 85 32.68 -9.25 -61.66
N ASN A 86 33.11 -8.10 -62.18
CA ASN A 86 33.80 -8.04 -63.48
C ASN A 86 35.12 -8.84 -63.48
N ALA A 87 35.88 -8.81 -62.38
CA ALA A 87 37.11 -9.59 -62.26
C ALA A 87 36.83 -11.10 -62.20
N GLN A 88 35.74 -11.52 -61.55
CA GLN A 88 35.32 -12.92 -61.49
C GLN A 88 34.86 -13.44 -62.85
N GLU A 89 34.10 -12.64 -63.62
CA GLU A 89 33.73 -12.98 -65.01
C GLU A 89 34.96 -13.08 -65.93
N VAL A 90 35.98 -12.22 -65.75
CA VAL A 90 37.24 -12.32 -66.49
C VAL A 90 38.04 -13.58 -66.10
N ILE A 91 38.06 -13.94 -64.81
CA ILE A 91 38.73 -15.16 -64.33
C ILE A 91 38.02 -16.42 -64.86
N GLU A 92 36.70 -16.45 -64.92
CA GLU A 92 35.94 -17.57 -65.49
C GLU A 92 36.20 -17.74 -66.98
N ASN A 93 36.24 -16.64 -67.73
CA ASN A 93 36.61 -16.64 -69.15
C ASN A 93 38.06 -17.11 -69.38
N LEU A 94 39.00 -16.70 -68.52
CA LEU A 94 40.39 -17.17 -68.59
C LEU A 94 40.53 -18.66 -68.24
N ARG A 95 39.74 -19.17 -67.30
CA ARG A 95 39.70 -20.62 -66.97
C ARG A 95 39.14 -21.45 -68.13
N LEU A 96 38.13 -20.95 -68.82
CA LEU A 96 37.58 -21.56 -70.05
C LEU A 96 38.60 -21.57 -71.20
N ASN A 97 39.42 -20.53 -71.33
CA ASN A 97 40.49 -20.48 -72.34
C ASN A 97 41.68 -21.40 -72.00
N ILE A 98 42.03 -21.53 -70.72
CA ILE A 98 43.07 -22.48 -70.26
C ILE A 98 42.63 -23.92 -70.52
N ALA A 99 41.35 -24.25 -70.31
CA ALA A 99 40.81 -25.58 -70.64
C ALA A 99 40.85 -25.90 -72.15
N LYS A 100 40.63 -24.90 -73.01
CA LYS A 100 40.73 -25.04 -74.48
C LYS A 100 42.18 -25.19 -74.96
N LEU A 101 43.12 -24.43 -74.39
CA LEU A 101 44.55 -24.52 -74.74
C LEU A 101 45.21 -25.80 -74.19
N GLY A 102 44.73 -26.34 -73.06
CA GLY A 102 45.17 -27.64 -72.54
C GLY A 102 44.85 -28.80 -73.50
N LEU A 103 43.68 -28.77 -74.15
CA LEU A 103 43.25 -29.76 -75.15
C LEU A 103 44.03 -29.67 -76.47
N GLU A 104 44.53 -28.49 -76.86
CA GLU A 104 45.35 -28.30 -78.07
C GLU A 104 46.82 -28.72 -77.86
N ILE A 105 47.35 -28.61 -76.64
CA ILE A 105 48.72 -29.01 -76.30
C ILE A 105 48.86 -30.54 -76.17
N GLU A 106 47.81 -31.24 -75.72
CA GLU A 106 47.76 -32.71 -75.73
C GLU A 106 47.67 -33.31 -77.15
N GLN A 107 47.10 -32.59 -78.12
CA GLN A 107 47.03 -33.03 -79.52
C GLN A 107 48.29 -32.72 -80.35
N LYS A 108 49.08 -31.69 -79.99
CA LYS A 108 50.31 -31.30 -80.72
C LYS A 108 51.60 -32.01 -80.28
N ASN A 109 51.67 -32.56 -79.08
CA ASN A 109 52.89 -33.22 -78.58
C ASN A 109 53.13 -34.66 -79.09
N LYS A 110 52.33 -35.14 -80.06
CA LYS A 110 52.51 -36.45 -80.73
C LYS A 110 53.14 -36.39 -82.13
N GLN A 111 53.56 -35.22 -82.61
CA GLN A 111 54.19 -35.10 -83.94
C GLN A 111 55.42 -34.20 -83.88
N LEU A 112 56.55 -34.77 -84.33
CA LEU A 112 57.77 -34.12 -84.84
C LEU A 112 58.96 -33.98 -83.87
N ALA A 113 59.70 -35.09 -83.76
CA ALA A 113 61.15 -35.11 -83.59
C ALA A 113 61.81 -35.56 -84.93
N ALA A 114 63.06 -35.15 -85.16
CA ALA A 114 63.92 -35.26 -86.37
C ALA A 114 63.85 -34.00 -87.27
N GLU A 115 64.94 -33.34 -87.70
CA GLU A 115 66.31 -33.77 -87.98
C GLU A 115 67.24 -32.53 -88.09
N LYS A 116 68.57 -32.74 -87.99
CA LYS A 116 69.64 -31.73 -88.14
C LYS A 116 70.65 -32.15 -89.21
N ASP A 117 71.44 -31.15 -89.63
CA ASP A 117 72.73 -31.17 -90.35
C ASP A 117 72.64 -31.20 -91.89
N THR A 118 73.43 -30.45 -92.66
CA THR A 118 74.91 -30.33 -92.74
C THR A 118 75.23 -29.12 -93.68
N THR A 119 76.34 -28.39 -93.63
CA THR A 119 77.67 -28.76 -94.17
C THR A 119 78.60 -27.53 -94.09
N ILE A 120 79.90 -27.76 -93.82
CA ILE A 120 80.98 -26.78 -93.89
C ILE A 120 82.07 -27.36 -94.79
N SER A 121 82.57 -26.62 -95.80
CA SER A 121 83.98 -26.68 -96.24
C SER A 121 84.34 -25.65 -97.34
N LYS A 122 84.44 -24.37 -96.98
CA LYS A 122 85.32 -23.38 -97.66
C LYS A 122 86.34 -22.88 -96.63
N GLN A 123 87.00 -23.84 -96.00
CA GLN A 123 87.43 -23.77 -94.60
C GLN A 123 88.96 -23.88 -94.44
N LYS A 124 89.75 -23.20 -95.27
CA LYS A 124 91.21 -23.18 -95.00
C LYS A 124 91.96 -21.90 -95.33
N GLU A 125 91.46 -21.09 -96.27
CA GLU A 125 92.07 -19.77 -96.57
C GLU A 125 91.33 -18.61 -95.88
N ASN A 126 90.02 -18.79 -95.62
CA ASN A 126 89.29 -17.93 -94.69
C ASN A 126 89.88 -18.00 -93.28
N LEU A 127 90.35 -19.16 -92.80
CA LEU A 127 90.79 -19.37 -91.41
C LEU A 127 91.87 -18.40 -90.88
N LEU A 128 92.67 -17.74 -91.73
CA LEU A 128 93.67 -16.75 -91.27
C LEU A 128 93.10 -15.33 -91.18
N LYS A 129 92.29 -14.89 -92.15
CA LYS A 129 91.51 -13.63 -92.05
C LYS A 129 90.40 -13.73 -91.03
N GLU A 130 89.83 -14.92 -90.91
CA GLU A 130 88.86 -15.33 -89.91
C GLU A 130 89.54 -15.45 -88.55
N LYS A 131 90.84 -15.74 -88.41
CA LYS A 131 91.51 -15.64 -87.09
C LYS A 131 91.59 -14.19 -86.59
N GLU A 132 91.95 -13.22 -87.44
CA GLU A 132 91.96 -11.80 -87.04
C GLU A 132 90.54 -11.21 -86.91
N ARG A 133 89.62 -11.62 -87.79
CA ARG A 133 88.19 -11.29 -87.68
C ARG A 133 87.54 -11.96 -86.47
N LEU A 134 87.93 -13.18 -86.11
CA LEU A 134 87.49 -13.90 -84.92
C LEU A 134 88.16 -13.33 -83.67
N VAL A 135 89.37 -12.79 -83.71
CA VAL A 135 89.97 -12.10 -82.54
C VAL A 135 89.27 -10.77 -82.30
N SER A 136 88.99 -9.99 -83.34
CA SER A 136 88.18 -8.76 -83.23
C SER A 136 86.69 -9.04 -82.94
N GLU A 137 86.12 -10.12 -83.48
CA GLU A 137 84.80 -10.62 -83.08
C GLU A 137 84.84 -11.18 -81.66
N ILE A 138 85.90 -11.83 -81.20
CA ILE A 138 86.05 -12.29 -79.80
C ILE A 138 86.22 -11.09 -78.88
N GLU A 139 86.93 -10.03 -79.27
CA GLU A 139 87.06 -8.81 -78.47
C GLU A 139 85.75 -8.03 -78.42
N THR A 140 85.02 -7.90 -79.53
CA THR A 140 83.68 -7.29 -79.53
C THR A 140 82.65 -8.19 -78.84
N MET A 141 82.75 -9.51 -78.92
CA MET A 141 81.92 -10.47 -78.19
C MET A 141 82.31 -10.52 -76.71
N ARG A 142 83.57 -10.33 -76.33
CA ARG A 142 84.01 -10.15 -74.94
C ARG A 142 83.55 -8.81 -74.38
N GLN A 143 83.58 -7.75 -75.17
CA GLN A 143 83.05 -6.45 -74.77
C GLN A 143 81.52 -6.49 -74.68
N ARG A 144 80.83 -7.17 -75.61
CA ARG A 144 79.39 -7.45 -75.52
C ARG A 144 79.08 -8.36 -74.34
N GLN A 145 79.89 -9.38 -74.07
CA GLN A 145 79.73 -10.27 -72.91
C GLN A 145 79.93 -9.50 -71.61
N LYS A 146 80.91 -8.59 -71.55
CA LYS A 146 81.15 -7.71 -70.40
C LYS A 146 80.02 -6.69 -70.21
N ASN A 147 79.49 -6.14 -71.29
CA ASN A 147 78.34 -5.24 -71.24
C ASN A 147 77.05 -6.00 -70.88
N MET A 148 76.86 -7.22 -71.38
CA MET A 148 75.75 -8.10 -71.04
C MET A 148 75.87 -8.65 -69.62
N SER A 149 77.07 -8.90 -69.12
CA SER A 149 77.29 -9.31 -67.72
C SER A 149 77.08 -8.13 -66.78
N ALA A 150 77.55 -6.93 -67.14
CA ALA A 150 77.25 -5.71 -66.38
C ALA A 150 75.74 -5.41 -66.38
N TYR A 151 75.06 -5.60 -67.52
CA TYR A 151 73.61 -5.47 -67.61
C TYR A 151 72.87 -6.56 -66.83
N ALA A 152 73.38 -7.79 -66.82
CA ALA A 152 72.84 -8.88 -66.01
C ALA A 152 73.04 -8.61 -64.51
N GLU A 153 74.21 -8.12 -64.09
CA GLU A 153 74.46 -7.70 -62.70
C GLU A 153 73.58 -6.50 -62.29
N GLU A 154 73.33 -5.55 -63.20
CA GLU A 154 72.38 -4.46 -62.96
C GLU A 154 70.94 -4.97 -62.86
N LEU A 155 70.54 -5.94 -63.69
CA LEU A 155 69.23 -6.58 -63.60
C LEU A 155 69.09 -7.44 -62.35
N GLU A 156 70.13 -8.16 -61.92
CA GLU A 156 70.15 -8.91 -60.66
C GLU A 156 70.08 -7.98 -59.47
N LYS A 157 70.79 -6.84 -59.48
CA LYS A 157 70.65 -5.80 -58.46
C LYS A 157 69.23 -5.24 -58.44
N ARG A 158 68.67 -4.87 -59.59
CA ARG A 158 67.27 -4.40 -59.66
C ARG A 158 66.26 -5.46 -59.20
N ASN A 159 66.46 -6.73 -59.54
CA ASN A 159 65.63 -7.82 -59.03
C ASN A 159 65.77 -7.96 -57.52
N SER A 160 66.99 -7.91 -56.98
CA SER A 160 67.20 -7.96 -55.52
C SER A 160 66.58 -6.77 -54.78
N GLU A 161 66.61 -5.58 -55.39
CA GLU A 161 65.94 -4.38 -54.86
C GLU A 161 64.42 -4.51 -54.94
N ILE A 162 63.88 -5.07 -56.04
CA ILE A 162 62.45 -5.35 -56.19
C ILE A 162 62.00 -6.43 -55.20
N ASP A 163 62.79 -7.47 -54.98
CA ASP A 163 62.51 -8.55 -54.03
C ASP A 163 62.57 -8.04 -52.58
N GLN A 164 63.54 -7.19 -52.25
CA GLN A 164 63.58 -6.50 -50.96
C GLN A 164 62.34 -5.61 -50.78
N ARG A 165 61.97 -4.81 -51.79
CA ARG A 165 60.74 -4.00 -51.74
C ARG A 165 59.48 -4.85 -51.66
N MET A 166 59.44 -6.01 -52.33
CA MET A 166 58.32 -6.94 -52.22
C MET A 166 58.22 -7.52 -50.82
N ASN A 167 59.34 -7.90 -50.20
CA ASN A 167 59.36 -8.42 -48.84
C ASN A 167 58.95 -7.33 -47.83
N GLU A 168 59.45 -6.10 -47.98
CA GLU A 168 59.02 -4.95 -47.17
C GLU A 168 57.52 -4.64 -47.36
N MET A 169 57.01 -4.72 -48.60
CA MET A 169 55.57 -4.58 -48.86
C MET A 169 54.75 -5.74 -48.27
N GLN A 170 55.26 -6.97 -48.27
CA GLN A 170 54.61 -8.11 -47.65
C GLN A 170 54.59 -8.01 -46.13
N GLU A 171 55.68 -7.57 -45.51
CA GLU A 171 55.75 -7.33 -44.06
C GLU A 171 54.81 -6.19 -43.65
N THR A 172 54.77 -5.09 -44.40
CA THR A 172 53.84 -3.98 -44.13
C THR A 172 52.38 -4.39 -44.33
N LEU A 173 52.07 -5.18 -45.37
CA LEU A 173 50.75 -5.80 -45.54
C LEU A 173 50.40 -6.72 -44.38
N GLY A 174 51.34 -7.53 -43.89
CA GLY A 174 51.15 -8.39 -42.73
C GLY A 174 50.88 -7.59 -41.44
N MET A 175 51.58 -6.48 -41.24
CA MET A 175 51.34 -5.57 -40.12
C MET A 175 49.96 -4.90 -40.23
N GLN A 176 49.60 -4.40 -41.42
CA GLN A 176 48.30 -3.78 -41.66
C GLN A 176 47.14 -4.77 -41.49
N LEU A 177 47.28 -6.02 -41.97
CA LEU A 177 46.27 -7.06 -41.76
C LEU A 177 46.10 -7.39 -40.27
N ASN A 178 47.19 -7.45 -39.52
CA ASN A 178 47.14 -7.67 -38.07
C ASN A 178 46.49 -6.48 -37.35
N GLU A 179 46.77 -5.25 -37.77
CA GLU A 179 46.17 -4.03 -37.23
C GLU A 179 44.67 -3.97 -37.53
N ILE A 180 44.26 -4.23 -38.78
CA ILE A 180 42.86 -4.36 -39.19
C ILE A 180 42.15 -5.44 -38.37
N SER A 181 42.79 -6.59 -38.11
CA SER A 181 42.18 -7.66 -37.31
C SER A 181 42.00 -7.26 -35.84
N ARG A 182 42.94 -6.51 -35.27
CA ARG A 182 42.84 -5.98 -33.89
C ARG A 182 41.75 -4.92 -33.81
N GLU A 183 41.72 -4.02 -34.78
CA GLU A 183 40.73 -2.95 -34.86
C GLU A 183 39.33 -3.51 -35.08
N LYS A 184 39.18 -4.55 -35.92
CA LYS A 184 37.92 -5.28 -36.07
C LYS A 184 37.44 -5.89 -34.75
N ARG A 185 38.33 -6.52 -33.97
CA ARG A 185 37.98 -7.08 -32.65
C ARG A 185 37.66 -6.03 -31.58
N ILE A 186 38.22 -4.82 -31.70
CA ILE A 186 37.89 -3.70 -30.81
C ILE A 186 36.53 -3.13 -31.22
N ARG A 187 36.29 -2.97 -32.53
CA ARG A 187 35.01 -2.53 -33.09
C ARG A 187 33.88 -3.48 -32.76
N GLU A 188 34.06 -4.80 -32.93
CA GLU A 188 33.05 -5.80 -32.57
C GLU A 188 32.71 -5.77 -31.08
N ARG A 189 33.68 -5.49 -30.21
CA ARG A 189 33.44 -5.31 -28.77
C ARG A 189 32.68 -4.02 -28.48
N ALA A 190 33.08 -2.91 -29.10
CA ALA A 190 32.38 -1.64 -28.97
C ALA A 190 30.93 -1.72 -29.50
N GLU A 191 30.71 -2.40 -30.63
CA GLU A 191 29.38 -2.65 -31.21
C GLU A 191 28.51 -3.55 -30.32
N ALA A 192 29.12 -4.54 -29.64
CA ALA A 192 28.41 -5.37 -28.68
C ALA A 192 28.04 -4.57 -27.42
N GLU A 193 28.94 -3.72 -26.91
CA GLU A 193 28.66 -2.82 -25.80
C GLU A 193 27.60 -1.78 -26.15
N THR A 194 27.62 -1.18 -27.34
CA THR A 194 26.58 -0.25 -27.77
C THR A 194 25.22 -0.93 -27.92
N ARG A 195 25.17 -2.16 -28.45
CA ARG A 195 23.90 -2.92 -28.50
C ARG A 195 23.36 -3.25 -27.11
N GLN A 196 24.22 -3.64 -26.17
CA GLN A 196 23.81 -3.87 -24.78
C GLN A 196 23.27 -2.59 -24.14
N LEU A 197 23.93 -1.46 -24.35
CA LEU A 197 23.46 -0.16 -23.87
C LEU A 197 22.14 0.27 -24.54
N GLU A 198 21.95 0.00 -25.82
CA GLU A 198 20.68 0.25 -26.52
C GLU A 198 19.54 -0.60 -25.96
N GLU A 199 19.79 -1.89 -25.67
CA GLU A 199 18.83 -2.79 -25.02
C GLU A 199 18.50 -2.33 -23.59
N GLU A 200 19.49 -1.90 -22.82
CA GLU A 200 19.30 -1.33 -21.48
C GLU A 200 18.50 -0.01 -21.53
N ILE A 201 18.78 0.87 -22.49
CA ILE A 201 18.02 2.11 -22.70
C ILE A 201 16.58 1.80 -23.11
N ALA A 202 16.35 0.80 -23.97
CA ALA A 202 15.01 0.37 -24.35
C ALA A 202 14.24 -0.20 -23.16
N ALA A 203 14.87 -1.05 -22.35
CA ALA A 203 14.30 -1.57 -21.12
C ALA A 203 13.96 -0.44 -20.13
N LYS A 204 14.88 0.52 -19.94
CA LYS A 204 14.66 1.69 -19.08
C LYS A 204 13.56 2.60 -19.59
N LYS A 205 13.43 2.80 -20.91
CA LYS A 205 12.31 3.54 -21.51
C LYS A 205 10.98 2.84 -21.25
N SER A 206 10.92 1.52 -21.40
CA SER A 206 9.70 0.75 -21.09
C SER A 206 9.33 0.82 -19.61
N GLU A 207 10.31 0.73 -18.70
CA GLU A 207 10.08 0.94 -17.27
C GLU A 207 9.56 2.37 -16.98
N LEU A 208 10.09 3.38 -17.67
CA LEU A 208 9.67 4.78 -17.54
C LEU A 208 8.25 5.00 -18.05
N GLU A 209 7.86 4.37 -19.17
CA GLU A 209 6.49 4.41 -19.68
C GLU A 209 5.50 3.74 -18.72
N ILE A 210 5.87 2.60 -18.13
CA ILE A 210 5.05 1.92 -17.11
C ILE A 210 4.93 2.80 -15.86
N ALA A 211 6.03 3.42 -15.42
CA ALA A 211 6.02 4.33 -14.28
C ALA A 211 5.15 5.56 -14.55
N ASN A 212 5.24 6.16 -15.75
CA ASN A 212 4.41 7.30 -16.15
C ASN A 212 2.93 6.94 -16.22
N ALA A 213 2.57 5.77 -16.77
CA ALA A 213 1.20 5.28 -16.76
C ALA A 213 0.67 5.07 -15.33
N SER A 214 1.51 4.58 -14.42
CA SER A 214 1.16 4.46 -13.00
C SER A 214 0.98 5.82 -12.33
N ILE A 215 1.79 6.82 -12.69
CA ILE A 215 1.66 8.19 -12.18
C ILE A 215 0.37 8.83 -12.70
N GLU A 216 0.06 8.71 -13.98
CA GLU A 216 -1.21 9.21 -14.55
C GLU A 216 -2.43 8.56 -13.91
N ALA A 217 -2.39 7.24 -13.70
CA ALA A 217 -3.43 6.52 -12.95
C ALA A 217 -3.54 7.02 -11.50
N GLY A 218 -2.40 7.29 -10.86
CA GLY A 218 -2.33 7.88 -9.52
C GLY A 218 -2.97 9.27 -9.47
N VAL A 219 -2.64 10.15 -10.41
CA VAL A 219 -3.19 11.51 -10.53
C VAL A 219 -4.70 11.47 -10.76
N SER A 220 -5.19 10.58 -11.64
CA SER A 220 -6.62 10.39 -11.86
C SER A 220 -7.34 9.91 -10.60
N ASN A 221 -6.72 9.00 -9.85
CA ASN A 221 -7.30 8.48 -8.60
C ASN A 221 -7.30 9.53 -7.49
N VAL A 222 -6.26 10.36 -7.39
CA VAL A 222 -6.21 11.52 -6.47
C VAL A 222 -7.31 12.52 -6.82
N ALA A 223 -7.47 12.90 -8.09
CA ALA A 223 -8.54 13.81 -8.52
C ALA A 223 -9.94 13.26 -8.18
N ARG A 224 -10.15 11.95 -8.35
CA ARG A 224 -11.40 11.27 -7.95
C ARG A 224 -11.62 11.31 -6.44
N LEU A 225 -10.58 11.03 -5.64
CA LEU A 225 -10.65 11.08 -4.18
C LEU A 225 -10.88 12.51 -3.66
N GLU A 226 -10.27 13.52 -4.27
CA GLU A 226 -10.51 14.92 -3.95
C GLU A 226 -11.95 15.33 -4.25
N SER A 227 -12.51 14.90 -5.39
CA SER A 227 -13.92 15.14 -5.71
C SER A 227 -14.85 14.48 -4.69
N LEU A 228 -14.58 13.21 -4.34
CA LEU A 228 -15.37 12.46 -3.36
C LEU A 228 -15.28 13.11 -1.97
N ALA A 229 -14.10 13.57 -1.56
CA ALA A 229 -13.89 14.28 -0.30
C ALA A 229 -14.64 15.63 -0.27
N LYS A 230 -14.70 16.33 -1.41
CA LYS A 230 -15.46 17.58 -1.55
C LYS A 230 -16.97 17.31 -1.44
N GLU A 231 -17.48 16.26 -2.09
CA GLU A 231 -18.88 15.84 -1.95
C GLU A 231 -19.21 15.46 -0.50
N GLN A 232 -18.37 14.65 0.16
CA GLN A 232 -18.54 14.26 1.56
C GLN A 232 -18.52 15.48 2.50
N ARG A 233 -17.66 16.49 2.26
CA ARG A 233 -17.70 17.77 2.99
C ARG A 233 -19.03 18.49 2.82
N THR A 234 -19.51 18.63 1.58
CA THR A 234 -20.79 19.32 1.33
C THR A 234 -21.99 18.56 1.92
N ALA A 235 -21.94 17.22 1.94
CA ALA A 235 -22.93 16.40 2.61
C ALA A 235 -22.88 16.57 4.13
N GLY A 236 -21.67 16.60 4.71
CA GLY A 236 -21.44 16.87 6.13
C GLY A 236 -21.97 18.24 6.54
N GLU A 237 -21.72 19.30 5.75
CA GLU A 237 -22.26 20.64 6.01
C GLU A 237 -23.79 20.70 5.96
N LYS A 238 -24.42 19.95 5.03
CA LYS A 238 -25.88 19.83 4.96
C LYS A 238 -26.44 19.09 6.18
N MET A 239 -25.82 17.98 6.58
CA MET A 239 -26.20 17.26 7.80
C MET A 239 -26.00 18.13 9.05
N GLN A 240 -24.92 18.90 9.15
CA GLN A 240 -24.68 19.82 10.26
C GLN A 240 -25.81 20.89 10.36
N LYS A 241 -26.26 21.41 9.22
CA LYS A 241 -27.40 22.35 9.16
C LYS A 241 -28.72 21.68 9.54
N GLU A 242 -28.94 20.43 9.15
CA GLU A 242 -30.13 19.66 9.56
C GLU A 242 -30.11 19.33 11.05
N ILE A 243 -28.97 18.92 11.59
CA ILE A 243 -28.76 18.72 13.03
C ILE A 243 -29.03 20.01 13.80
N GLY A 244 -28.56 21.16 13.30
CA GLY A 244 -28.87 22.47 13.88
C GLY A 244 -30.38 22.78 13.89
N LYS A 245 -31.09 22.52 12.78
CA LYS A 245 -32.55 22.68 12.70
C LYS A 245 -33.28 21.73 13.66
N LEU A 246 -32.85 20.47 13.75
CA LEU A 246 -33.43 19.48 14.64
C LEU A 246 -33.15 19.78 16.12
N MET A 247 -31.96 20.29 16.45
CA MET A 247 -31.65 20.76 17.80
C MET A 247 -32.52 21.95 18.20
N LEU A 248 -32.73 22.91 17.30
CA LEU A 248 -33.63 24.04 17.55
C LEU A 248 -35.08 23.56 17.75
N LYS A 249 -35.53 22.61 16.93
CA LYS A 249 -36.87 22.00 17.05
C LYS A 249 -37.02 21.22 18.35
N ARG A 250 -35.99 20.47 18.77
CA ARG A 250 -35.94 19.77 20.07
C ARG A 250 -36.01 20.76 21.23
N LEU A 251 -35.28 21.88 21.14
CA LEU A 251 -35.29 22.91 22.17
C LEU A 251 -36.69 23.53 22.30
N ASN A 252 -37.34 23.86 21.17
CA ASN A 252 -38.70 24.39 21.17
C ASN A 252 -39.70 23.38 21.76
N LEU A 253 -39.63 22.11 21.35
CA LEU A 253 -40.48 21.05 21.91
C LEU A 253 -40.22 20.81 23.39
N GLN A 254 -38.97 20.97 23.86
CA GLN A 254 -38.64 20.89 25.28
C GLN A 254 -39.29 22.04 26.05
N THR A 255 -39.21 23.28 25.55
CA THR A 255 -39.93 24.41 26.16
C THR A 255 -41.44 24.24 26.12
N ASP A 256 -42.01 23.68 25.06
CA ASP A 256 -43.45 23.40 24.98
C ASP A 256 -43.86 22.32 26.00
N LEU A 257 -43.02 21.31 26.20
CA LEU A 257 -43.22 20.26 27.19
C LEU A 257 -43.08 20.79 28.63
N ASP A 258 -42.11 21.65 28.88
CA ASP A 258 -41.95 22.32 30.17
C ASP A 258 -43.16 23.25 30.47
N ASN A 259 -43.65 23.97 29.46
CA ASN A 259 -44.87 24.78 29.57
C ASN A 259 -46.11 23.91 29.83
N ALA A 260 -46.25 22.78 29.14
CA ALA A 260 -47.35 21.83 29.36
C ALA A 260 -47.28 21.21 30.76
N ASN A 261 -46.08 20.91 31.28
CA ASN A 261 -45.90 20.44 32.66
C ASN A 261 -46.30 21.51 33.68
N VAL A 262 -45.95 22.77 33.45
CA VAL A 262 -46.38 23.88 34.32
C VAL A 262 -47.91 24.05 34.31
N GLU A 263 -48.56 23.89 33.15
CA GLU A 263 -50.02 23.90 33.07
C GLU A 263 -50.64 22.66 33.74
N MET A 264 -50.02 21.49 33.61
CA MET A 264 -50.45 20.27 34.31
C MET A 264 -50.36 20.43 35.83
N ASP A 265 -49.26 20.99 36.36
CA ASP A 265 -49.10 21.29 37.78
C ASP A 265 -50.15 22.28 38.30
N LYS A 266 -50.55 23.27 37.48
CA LYS A 266 -51.64 24.20 37.83
C LYS A 266 -52.97 23.47 37.90
N LEU A 267 -53.28 22.65 36.89
CA LEU A 267 -54.51 21.86 36.86
C LEU A 267 -54.55 20.83 38.01
N GLU A 268 -53.44 20.21 38.35
CA GLU A 268 -53.35 19.31 39.51
C GLU A 268 -53.62 20.05 40.83
N LYS A 269 -53.11 21.27 41.00
CA LYS A 269 -53.45 22.12 42.16
C LYS A 269 -54.93 22.49 42.16
N GLU A 270 -55.49 22.87 41.02
CA GLU A 270 -56.93 23.17 40.91
C GLU A 270 -57.78 21.94 41.23
N VAL A 271 -57.41 20.75 40.75
CA VAL A 271 -58.08 19.49 41.08
C VAL A 271 -57.96 19.18 42.57
N ALA A 272 -56.78 19.35 43.17
CA ALA A 272 -56.58 19.15 44.60
C ALA A 272 -57.41 20.12 45.46
N ASP A 273 -57.54 21.37 45.03
CA ASP A 273 -58.39 22.39 45.67
C ASP A 273 -59.87 22.06 45.50
N LYS A 274 -60.29 21.59 44.31
CA LYS A 274 -61.67 21.12 44.07
C LYS A 274 -62.00 19.87 44.86
N ASP A 275 -61.06 18.93 45.01
CA ASP A 275 -61.20 17.76 45.87
C ASP A 275 -61.29 18.13 47.34
N LYS A 276 -60.54 19.16 47.78
CA LYS A 276 -60.68 19.72 49.13
C LYS A 276 -62.07 20.33 49.33
N GLN A 277 -62.54 21.14 48.38
CA GLN A 277 -63.90 21.69 48.41
C GLN A 277 -64.97 20.57 48.42
N LEU A 278 -64.81 19.52 47.62
CA LEU A 278 -65.70 18.36 47.61
C LEU A 278 -65.68 17.60 48.94
N ARG A 279 -64.51 17.44 49.56
CA ARG A 279 -64.40 16.84 50.91
C ARG A 279 -65.12 17.68 51.96
N ASP A 280 -64.97 19.00 51.91
CA ASP A 280 -65.64 19.92 52.83
C ASP A 280 -67.16 19.88 52.65
N VAL A 281 -67.65 19.95 51.41
CA VAL A 281 -69.08 19.80 51.08
C VAL A 281 -69.60 18.41 51.47
N LYS A 282 -68.81 17.35 51.32
CA LYS A 282 -69.19 15.99 51.73
C LYS A 282 -69.27 15.86 53.25
N ASN A 283 -68.39 16.54 53.98
CA ASN A 283 -68.45 16.63 55.44
C ASN A 283 -69.66 17.45 55.91
N GLU A 284 -70.01 18.54 55.22
CA GLU A 284 -71.25 19.29 55.47
C GLU A 284 -72.50 18.49 55.12
N LEU A 285 -72.48 17.72 54.03
CA LEU A 285 -73.54 16.80 53.66
C LEU A 285 -73.71 15.70 54.70
N ASN A 286 -72.62 15.20 55.28
CA ASN A 286 -72.68 14.21 56.37
C ASN A 286 -73.23 14.83 57.66
N ARG A 287 -72.81 16.05 58.02
CA ARG A 287 -73.38 16.80 59.17
C ARG A 287 -74.87 17.08 59.00
N THR A 288 -75.29 17.44 57.79
CA THR A 288 -76.71 17.65 57.48
C THR A 288 -77.49 16.34 57.41
N LYS A 289 -76.90 15.24 56.95
CA LYS A 289 -77.51 13.90 57.03
C LYS A 289 -77.67 13.45 58.49
N GLU A 290 -76.67 13.69 59.34
CA GLU A 290 -76.74 13.39 60.77
C GLU A 290 -77.78 14.26 61.48
N SER A 291 -77.88 15.55 61.17
CA SER A 291 -78.94 16.41 61.71
C SER A 291 -80.32 15.98 61.18
N THR A 292 -80.43 15.61 59.90
CA THR A 292 -81.68 15.08 59.31
C THR A 292 -82.05 13.73 59.93
N ALA A 293 -81.09 12.88 60.27
CA ALA A 293 -81.31 11.63 60.98
C ALA A 293 -81.76 11.88 62.44
N LYS A 294 -81.19 12.87 63.12
CA LYS A 294 -81.65 13.34 64.44
C LYS A 294 -83.08 13.87 64.36
N TYR A 295 -83.39 14.73 63.39
CA TYR A 295 -84.75 15.23 63.17
C TYR A 295 -85.72 14.14 62.74
N LYS A 296 -85.31 13.14 61.97
CA LYS A 296 -86.12 11.95 61.68
C LYS A 296 -86.35 11.11 62.93
N HIS A 297 -85.35 10.93 63.78
CA HIS A 297 -85.51 10.20 65.04
C HIS A 297 -86.42 10.95 66.02
N GLU A 298 -86.30 12.27 66.11
CA GLU A 298 -87.20 13.14 66.87
C GLU A 298 -88.61 13.12 66.28
N LYS A 299 -88.75 13.15 64.95
CA LYS A 299 -90.03 13.00 64.26
C LYS A 299 -90.63 11.62 64.56
N ASP A 300 -89.89 10.53 64.45
CA ASP A 300 -90.37 9.17 64.74
C ASP A 300 -90.73 9.00 66.23
N LEU A 301 -90.01 9.69 67.13
CA LEU A 301 -90.35 9.74 68.56
C LEU A 301 -91.64 10.54 68.79
N MET A 302 -91.83 11.64 68.06
CA MET A 302 -93.05 12.43 68.09
C MET A 302 -94.21 11.67 67.45
N ASP A 303 -94.03 11.00 66.33
CA ASP A 303 -95.02 10.14 65.67
C ASP A 303 -95.39 8.95 66.57
N LYS A 304 -94.46 8.38 67.34
CA LYS A 304 -94.78 7.37 68.38
C LYS A 304 -95.56 7.96 69.55
N ARG A 305 -95.29 9.21 69.95
CA ARG A 305 -96.08 9.93 70.97
C ARG A 305 -97.46 10.30 70.43
N LEU A 306 -97.56 10.66 69.15
CA LEU A 306 -98.78 10.99 68.45
C LEU A 306 -99.64 9.75 68.23
N LEU A 307 -99.04 8.60 67.87
CA LEU A 307 -99.71 7.30 67.80
C LEU A 307 -100.19 6.84 69.19
N LYS A 308 -99.40 7.05 70.26
CA LYS A 308 -99.87 6.82 71.63
C LYS A 308 -101.06 7.73 71.97
N ALA A 309 -100.97 9.02 71.65
CA ALA A 309 -102.05 9.97 71.86
C ALA A 309 -103.29 9.65 70.99
N GLU A 310 -103.12 9.13 69.78
CA GLU A 310 -104.19 8.66 68.89
C GLU A 310 -104.81 7.36 69.40
N THR A 311 -104.03 6.43 69.97
CA THR A 311 -104.58 5.23 70.61
C THR A 311 -105.35 5.54 71.88
N GLU A 312 -104.91 6.55 72.65
CA GLU A 312 -105.63 7.10 73.81
C GLU A 312 -106.87 7.88 73.34
N ARG A 313 -106.77 8.68 72.28
CA ARG A 313 -107.93 9.36 71.63
C ARG A 313 -108.93 8.35 71.08
N ALA A 314 -108.48 7.23 70.51
CA ALA A 314 -109.32 6.15 70.01
C ALA A 314 -109.92 5.29 71.13
N LYS A 315 -109.31 5.25 72.32
CA LYS A 315 -109.94 4.72 73.54
C LYS A 315 -111.03 5.68 74.03
N VAL A 316 -110.73 6.97 74.13
CA VAL A 316 -111.71 8.00 74.53
C VAL A 316 -112.85 8.14 73.51
N GLU A 317 -112.58 7.99 72.20
CA GLU A 317 -113.61 7.94 71.15
C GLU A 317 -114.43 6.65 71.21
N ARG A 318 -113.85 5.52 71.66
CA ARG A 318 -114.60 4.29 71.93
C ARG A 318 -115.44 4.41 73.20
N GLU A 319 -114.93 5.06 74.24
CA GLU A 319 -115.68 5.39 75.46
C GLU A 319 -116.79 6.42 75.19
N LEU A 320 -116.57 7.39 74.29
CA LEU A 320 -117.57 8.34 73.80
C LEU A 320 -118.63 7.65 72.92
N LYS A 321 -118.23 6.71 72.06
CA LYS A 321 -119.16 5.89 71.26
C LYS A 321 -119.95 4.91 72.13
N GLN A 322 -119.35 4.35 73.18
CA GLN A 322 -120.03 3.52 74.16
C GLN A 322 -121.02 4.36 74.99
N ALA A 323 -120.62 5.56 75.44
CA ALA A 323 -121.52 6.51 76.10
C ALA A 323 -122.66 7.02 75.18
N LEU A 324 -122.41 7.19 73.87
CA LEU A 324 -123.45 7.51 72.89
C LEU A 324 -124.42 6.35 72.65
N ILE A 325 -123.95 5.10 72.70
CA ILE A 325 -124.78 3.90 72.64
C ILE A 325 -125.60 3.76 73.94
N ASP A 326 -125.02 4.08 75.10
CA ASP A 326 -125.72 4.04 76.39
C ASP A 326 -126.77 5.18 76.53
N VAL A 327 -126.51 6.35 75.92
CA VAL A 327 -127.50 7.45 75.79
C VAL A 327 -128.62 7.09 74.80
N GLN A 328 -128.32 6.46 73.66
CA GLN A 328 -129.36 5.97 72.74
C GLN A 328 -130.17 4.79 73.29
N ASN A 329 -129.56 3.94 74.14
CA ASN A 329 -130.25 2.83 74.78
C ASN A 329 -131.15 3.33 75.92
N THR A 330 -130.73 4.33 76.70
CA THR A 330 -131.60 4.99 77.70
C THR A 330 -132.71 5.85 77.08
N GLU A 331 -132.50 6.45 75.91
CA GLU A 331 -133.57 7.10 75.12
C GLU A 331 -134.57 6.11 74.52
N ARG A 332 -134.12 4.92 74.08
CA ARG A 332 -134.98 3.84 73.58
C ARG A 332 -135.71 3.12 74.71
N GLU A 333 -135.09 2.92 75.87
CA GLU A 333 -135.74 2.39 77.09
C GLU A 333 -136.78 3.37 77.65
N ALA A 334 -136.56 4.68 77.59
CA ALA A 334 -137.54 5.70 77.96
C ALA A 334 -138.75 5.78 76.99
N GLN A 335 -138.57 5.42 75.72
CA GLN A 335 -139.65 5.34 74.72
C GLN A 335 -140.43 4.01 74.80
N ILE A 336 -139.78 2.91 75.18
CA ILE A 336 -140.42 1.61 75.44
C ILE A 336 -141.23 1.66 76.75
N CYS A 337 -140.69 2.22 77.85
CA CYS A 337 -141.43 2.43 79.10
C CYS A 337 -142.66 3.34 78.95
N ARG A 338 -142.66 4.34 78.05
CA ARG A 338 -143.85 5.17 77.77
C ARG A 338 -144.94 4.45 76.97
N LYS A 339 -144.60 3.38 76.24
CA LYS A 339 -145.53 2.58 75.44
C LYS A 339 -146.04 1.35 76.22
N GLU A 340 -145.20 0.75 77.05
CA GLU A 340 -145.57 -0.32 78.00
C GLU A 340 -146.48 0.19 79.13
N GLN A 341 -146.30 1.44 79.61
CA GLN A 341 -147.18 2.09 80.61
C GLN A 341 -148.61 2.39 80.10
N LEU A 342 -148.83 2.37 78.77
CA LEU A 342 -150.15 2.55 78.16
C LEU A 342 -150.87 1.20 77.92
N ASP A 343 -150.12 0.17 77.52
CA ASP A 343 -150.64 -1.19 77.29
C ASP A 343 -150.88 -1.95 78.62
N ASP A 344 -150.12 -1.65 79.68
CA ASP A 344 -150.34 -2.22 81.02
C ASP A 344 -151.55 -1.60 81.75
N LYS A 345 -152.01 -0.39 81.36
CA LYS A 345 -153.29 0.18 81.85
C LYS A 345 -154.52 -0.56 81.29
N GLN A 346 -154.41 -1.21 80.12
CA GLN A 346 -155.51 -1.97 79.50
C GLN A 346 -155.48 -3.46 79.88
N ARG A 347 -154.33 -4.03 80.25
CA ARG A 347 -154.20 -5.42 80.76
C ARG A 347 -154.60 -5.60 82.23
N VAL A 348 -154.54 -4.55 83.05
CA VAL A 348 -155.00 -4.59 84.47
C VAL A 348 -156.53 -4.60 84.59
N GLU A 349 -157.27 -4.08 83.59
CA GLU A 349 -158.75 -4.11 83.59
C GLU A 349 -159.34 -5.47 83.17
N THR A 350 -158.60 -6.27 82.39
CA THR A 350 -159.04 -7.59 81.90
C THR A 350 -158.73 -8.72 82.91
N LEU A 351 -157.60 -8.64 83.62
CA LEU A 351 -157.18 -9.65 84.61
C LEU A 351 -157.89 -9.55 85.98
N LEU A 352 -158.68 -8.49 86.23
CA LEU A 352 -159.53 -8.35 87.43
C LEU A 352 -160.92 -8.98 87.30
N ARG A 353 -161.39 -9.33 86.09
CA ARG A 353 -162.70 -9.99 85.89
C ARG A 353 -162.59 -11.52 85.75
N GLU A 354 -161.44 -12.04 85.34
CA GLU A 354 -161.18 -13.48 85.24
C GLU A 354 -160.91 -14.15 86.61
N LYS A 355 -160.66 -13.36 87.67
CA LYS A 355 -160.66 -13.83 89.08
C LYS A 355 -162.06 -14.26 89.57
N ASN A 356 -163.14 -13.86 88.89
CA ASN A 356 -164.52 -14.32 89.19
C ASN A 356 -164.96 -15.51 88.32
N MET A 357 -164.13 -15.91 87.36
CA MET A 357 -164.21 -17.25 86.80
C MET A 357 -163.96 -18.23 87.96
N ILE A 358 -164.66 -19.36 87.95
CA ILE A 358 -164.28 -20.59 88.66
C ILE A 358 -164.71 -20.69 90.15
N ALA A 359 -164.96 -19.63 90.90
CA ALA A 359 -165.36 -19.75 92.32
C ALA A 359 -166.88 -19.94 92.59
N ARG A 360 -167.77 -19.60 91.66
CA ARG A 360 -169.18 -20.05 91.69
C ARG A 360 -169.37 -21.31 90.88
N SER A 361 -168.56 -22.28 91.29
CA SER A 361 -169.04 -23.60 91.64
C SER A 361 -170.17 -24.08 90.72
N ARG A 362 -169.87 -24.94 89.74
CA ARG A 362 -169.52 -26.35 90.02
C ARG A 362 -170.57 -27.07 90.90
N GLU A 363 -171.68 -26.43 91.25
CA GLU A 363 -172.65 -26.88 92.25
C GLU A 363 -174.11 -26.67 91.80
N THR A 364 -174.42 -25.75 90.88
CA THR A 364 -175.80 -25.61 90.35
C THR A 364 -176.07 -26.37 89.04
N ALA A 365 -175.05 -27.01 88.46
CA ALA A 365 -175.19 -27.88 87.29
C ALA A 365 -175.72 -29.30 87.64
N GLN A 366 -176.01 -29.61 88.92
CA GLN A 366 -176.45 -30.95 89.35
C GLN A 366 -177.87 -31.01 89.99
N GLU A 367 -178.59 -29.89 90.10
CA GLU A 367 -179.97 -29.89 90.65
C GLU A 367 -181.09 -29.49 89.66
N ARG A 368 -180.79 -28.84 88.53
CA ARG A 368 -181.85 -28.35 87.60
C ARG A 368 -182.25 -29.31 86.47
N ILE A 369 -181.60 -30.47 86.37
CA ILE A 369 -182.10 -31.63 85.60
C ILE A 369 -183.33 -32.30 86.29
N LYS A 370 -183.74 -31.87 87.49
CA LYS A 370 -184.88 -32.44 88.23
C LYS A 370 -186.20 -31.64 88.21
N ARG A 371 -186.36 -30.53 87.46
CA ARG A 371 -187.63 -29.74 87.53
C ARG A 371 -188.32 -29.25 86.25
N LEU A 372 -187.74 -29.31 85.04
CA LEU A 372 -188.44 -28.77 83.86
C LEU A 372 -188.47 -29.74 82.67
N ASN A 373 -188.99 -30.94 82.96
CA ASN A 373 -189.71 -31.79 82.00
C ASN A 373 -191.05 -32.28 82.60
N HIS A 374 -191.71 -31.45 83.42
CA HIS A 374 -193.01 -31.78 84.04
C HIS A 374 -193.97 -30.60 84.32
N GLU A 375 -193.68 -29.38 83.84
CA GLU A 375 -194.70 -28.30 83.70
C GLU A 375 -195.22 -28.21 82.25
N LEU A 376 -195.42 -29.39 81.67
CA LEU A 376 -196.59 -29.66 80.85
C LEU A 376 -197.11 -31.06 81.17
N VAL A 377 -197.23 -31.32 82.48
CA VAL A 377 -198.17 -32.31 83.01
C VAL A 377 -199.22 -31.56 83.84
N LEU A 378 -200.41 -31.51 83.25
CA LEU A 378 -201.73 -31.62 83.89
C LEU A 378 -202.10 -30.60 85.00
N CYS A 379 -203.12 -29.75 84.91
CA CYS A 379 -204.38 -29.65 84.13
C CYS A 379 -204.54 -30.57 82.90
N GLY A 380 -205.10 -31.77 82.95
CA GLY A 380 -205.80 -32.44 84.03
C GLY A 380 -207.29 -32.06 84.07
N HIS A 381 -208.14 -32.85 83.39
CA HIS A 381 -209.60 -32.98 83.54
C HIS A 381 -210.57 -32.28 82.56
N ALA A 382 -210.49 -32.66 81.27
CA ALA A 382 -211.66 -32.98 80.45
C ALA A 382 -211.17 -33.90 79.31
N ARG A 383 -211.28 -35.23 79.36
CA ARG A 383 -212.46 -36.08 79.57
C ARG A 383 -213.55 -35.82 78.52
N THR A 384 -213.54 -36.74 77.56
CA THR A 384 -214.69 -37.32 76.84
C THR A 384 -215.29 -36.52 75.69
N LYS A 385 -214.85 -36.86 74.46
CA LYS A 385 -215.72 -37.60 73.52
C LYS A 385 -215.09 -38.19 72.24
N VAL A 386 -213.79 -38.06 71.93
CA VAL A 386 -213.37 -38.21 70.51
C VAL A 386 -212.11 -39.06 70.19
N GLU A 387 -211.69 -40.00 71.04
CA GLU A 387 -210.76 -41.07 70.60
C GLU A 387 -211.48 -42.15 69.74
N HIS A 388 -212.49 -41.73 68.96
CA HIS A 388 -213.22 -42.54 67.98
C HIS A 388 -213.50 -41.81 66.64
N GLU A 389 -212.83 -40.69 66.36
CA GLU A 389 -212.64 -40.20 64.96
C GLU A 389 -211.51 -40.98 64.22
N LEU A 390 -211.18 -42.16 64.78
CA LEU A 390 -209.99 -43.02 64.68
C LEU A 390 -209.60 -43.57 63.29
N ASP A 391 -210.28 -43.19 62.20
CA ASP A 391 -209.91 -43.64 60.84
C ASP A 391 -209.09 -42.59 60.04
N THR A 392 -209.06 -41.33 60.50
CA THR A 392 -208.35 -40.24 59.81
C THR A 392 -206.83 -40.24 59.97
N LEU A 393 -206.30 -40.97 60.97
CA LEU A 393 -204.86 -41.09 61.23
C LEU A 393 -204.10 -41.95 60.21
N THR A 394 -204.79 -42.66 59.31
CA THR A 394 -204.14 -43.50 58.32
C THR A 394 -203.46 -42.69 57.19
N GLN A 395 -203.89 -41.45 56.96
CA GLN A 395 -203.36 -40.60 55.87
C GLN A 395 -202.10 -39.79 56.23
N SER A 396 -201.82 -39.54 57.52
CA SER A 396 -200.62 -38.79 57.94
C SER A 396 -199.33 -39.62 57.92
N ILE A 397 -199.44 -40.95 57.89
CA ILE A 397 -198.30 -41.87 57.87
C ILE A 397 -197.57 -41.85 56.52
N ASP A 398 -198.25 -41.54 55.42
CA ASP A 398 -197.63 -41.50 54.08
C ASP A 398 -196.78 -40.24 53.83
N ASP A 399 -197.10 -39.11 54.48
CA ASP A 399 -196.34 -37.87 54.33
C ASP A 399 -195.00 -37.89 55.08
N VAL A 400 -194.92 -38.58 56.22
CA VAL A 400 -193.68 -38.71 57.01
C VAL A 400 -192.63 -39.57 56.31
N LYS A 401 -193.03 -40.59 55.51
CA LYS A 401 -192.09 -41.41 54.75
C LYS A 401 -191.36 -40.64 53.64
N LYS A 402 -191.98 -39.65 53.03
CA LYS A 402 -191.36 -38.83 51.97
C LYS A 402 -190.28 -37.87 52.48
N GLN A 403 -190.36 -37.40 53.71
CA GLN A 403 -189.36 -36.50 54.30
C GLN A 403 -188.09 -37.22 54.76
N MET A 404 -188.14 -38.54 54.96
CA MET A 404 -186.97 -39.32 55.41
C MET A 404 -185.95 -39.55 54.27
N GLU A 405 -186.42 -39.79 53.03
CA GLU A 405 -185.54 -40.01 51.86
C GLU A 405 -184.74 -38.76 51.44
N THR A 406 -185.23 -37.55 51.72
CA THR A 406 -184.53 -36.31 51.36
C THR A 406 -183.30 -36.07 52.23
N VAL A 407 -183.40 -36.35 53.54
CA VAL A 407 -182.30 -36.16 54.48
C VAL A 407 -181.16 -37.18 54.25
N GLU A 408 -181.47 -38.42 53.87
CA GLU A 408 -180.45 -39.42 53.54
C GLU A 408 -179.61 -39.03 52.30
N LYS A 409 -180.25 -38.44 51.28
CA LYS A 409 -179.55 -37.95 50.08
C LYS A 409 -178.64 -36.74 50.36
N GLU A 410 -178.94 -35.93 51.37
CA GLU A 410 -178.09 -34.79 51.75
C GLU A 410 -176.83 -35.23 52.50
N ARG A 411 -176.92 -36.24 53.38
CA ARG A 411 -175.75 -36.82 54.06
C ARG A 411 -174.70 -37.32 53.06
N ASP A 412 -175.12 -38.07 52.04
CA ASP A 412 -174.20 -38.69 51.10
C ASP A 412 -173.50 -37.66 50.20
N LYS A 413 -174.17 -36.54 49.88
CA LYS A 413 -173.56 -35.41 49.17
C LYS A 413 -172.40 -34.79 49.96
N TYR A 414 -172.56 -34.55 51.26
CA TYR A 414 -171.49 -33.94 52.07
C TYR A 414 -170.30 -34.89 52.27
N SER A 415 -170.54 -36.20 52.37
CA SER A 415 -169.45 -37.18 52.48
C SER A 415 -168.55 -37.21 51.24
N LEU A 416 -169.16 -37.18 50.04
CA LEU A 416 -168.42 -37.07 48.77
C LEU A 416 -167.64 -35.75 48.66
N ALA A 417 -168.19 -34.64 49.12
CA ALA A 417 -167.51 -33.34 49.10
C ALA A 417 -166.25 -33.33 49.98
N ILE A 418 -166.31 -33.92 51.17
CA ILE A 418 -165.14 -34.02 52.08
C ILE A 418 -164.03 -34.88 51.46
N GLN A 419 -164.38 -36.00 50.83
CA GLN A 419 -163.41 -36.88 50.19
C GLN A 419 -162.71 -36.20 48.99
N GLY A 420 -163.47 -35.42 48.19
CA GLY A 420 -162.92 -34.61 47.10
C GLY A 420 -161.93 -33.54 47.57
N LEU A 421 -162.25 -32.82 48.66
CA LEU A 421 -161.34 -31.82 49.24
C LEU A 421 -160.05 -32.43 49.78
N LYS A 422 -160.12 -33.63 50.37
CA LYS A 422 -158.93 -34.33 50.89
C LYS A 422 -157.97 -34.73 49.77
N GLN A 423 -158.47 -35.26 48.65
CA GLN A 423 -157.64 -35.59 47.49
C GLN A 423 -156.95 -34.35 46.89
N GLN A 424 -157.65 -33.21 46.84
CA GLN A 424 -157.04 -31.95 46.38
C GLN A 424 -155.91 -31.49 47.30
N MET A 425 -156.10 -31.60 48.62
CA MET A 425 -155.08 -31.21 49.60
C MET A 425 -153.83 -32.09 49.51
N GLU A 426 -153.99 -33.41 49.35
CA GLU A 426 -152.87 -34.34 49.10
C GLU A 426 -152.14 -34.02 47.79
N GLY A 427 -152.88 -33.65 46.73
CA GLY A 427 -152.33 -33.16 45.48
C GLY A 427 -151.42 -31.94 45.68
N HIS A 428 -151.89 -30.89 46.36
CA HIS A 428 -151.11 -29.68 46.60
C HIS A 428 -149.87 -29.92 47.48
N VAL A 429 -149.95 -30.82 48.47
CA VAL A 429 -148.78 -31.18 49.29
C VAL A 429 -147.73 -31.91 48.45
N SER A 430 -148.16 -32.79 47.54
CA SER A 430 -147.23 -33.47 46.62
C SER A 430 -146.54 -32.49 45.66
N GLU A 431 -147.27 -31.51 45.15
CA GLU A 431 -146.74 -30.47 44.27
C GLU A 431 -145.75 -29.55 45.02
N ALA A 432 -146.06 -29.15 46.26
CA ALA A 432 -145.15 -28.36 47.09
C ALA A 432 -143.83 -29.08 47.37
N LYS A 433 -143.86 -30.40 47.61
CA LYS A 433 -142.65 -31.22 47.78
C LYS A 433 -141.83 -31.29 46.49
N LEU A 434 -142.48 -31.44 45.33
CA LEU A 434 -141.82 -31.42 44.03
C LEU A 434 -141.11 -30.08 43.79
N ARG A 435 -141.80 -28.96 44.04
CA ARG A 435 -141.23 -27.61 43.94
C ARG A 435 -140.07 -27.39 44.89
N GLN A 436 -140.15 -27.92 46.12
CA GLN A 436 -139.05 -27.82 47.08
C GLN A 436 -137.80 -28.59 46.62
N ALA A 437 -137.98 -29.75 45.97
CA ALA A 437 -136.88 -30.51 45.36
C ALA A 437 -136.25 -29.76 44.18
N GLU A 438 -137.06 -29.17 43.30
CA GLU A 438 -136.58 -28.31 42.20
C GLU A 438 -135.73 -27.13 42.72
N ILE A 439 -136.20 -26.44 43.76
CA ILE A 439 -135.47 -25.33 44.39
C ILE A 439 -134.11 -25.78 44.93
N PHE A 440 -134.05 -26.97 45.54
CA PHE A 440 -132.79 -27.52 46.05
C PHE A 440 -131.80 -27.81 44.91
N ASP A 441 -132.27 -28.43 43.82
CA ASP A 441 -131.44 -28.71 42.65
C ASP A 441 -130.94 -27.42 41.98
N TYR A 442 -131.77 -26.38 41.89
CA TYR A 442 -131.34 -25.08 41.37
C TYR A 442 -130.30 -24.40 42.26
N LYS A 443 -130.46 -24.45 43.59
CA LYS A 443 -129.46 -23.92 44.53
C LYS A 443 -128.12 -24.65 44.42
N LYS A 444 -128.15 -25.98 44.27
CA LYS A 444 -126.95 -26.78 44.06
C LYS A 444 -126.25 -26.41 42.74
N ARG A 445 -127.00 -26.31 41.64
CA ARG A 445 -126.47 -25.87 40.34
C ARG A 445 -125.89 -24.46 40.38
N LEU A 446 -126.51 -23.54 41.13
CA LEU A 446 -126.00 -22.18 41.31
C LEU A 446 -124.66 -22.18 42.06
N ALA A 447 -124.55 -22.92 43.16
CA ALA A 447 -123.29 -23.03 43.92
C ALA A 447 -122.16 -23.69 43.09
N GLU A 448 -122.49 -24.71 42.29
CA GLU A 448 -121.54 -25.32 41.34
C GLU A 448 -121.12 -24.34 40.24
N ALA A 449 -122.02 -23.50 39.74
CA ALA A 449 -121.70 -22.47 38.76
C ALA A 449 -120.81 -21.36 39.35
N GLU A 450 -121.10 -20.88 40.57
CA GLU A 450 -120.30 -19.87 41.27
C GLU A 450 -118.88 -20.36 41.57
N THR A 451 -118.73 -21.61 42.01
CA THR A 451 -117.41 -22.20 42.26
C THR A 451 -116.60 -22.32 40.97
N ARG A 452 -117.22 -22.77 39.87
CA ARG A 452 -116.57 -22.78 38.54
C ARG A 452 -116.18 -21.38 38.07
N TYR A 453 -117.03 -20.38 38.28
CA TYR A 453 -116.72 -18.99 37.93
C TYR A 453 -115.50 -18.47 38.70
N ARG A 454 -115.44 -18.68 40.03
CA ARG A 454 -114.28 -18.26 40.84
C ARG A 454 -112.99 -18.97 40.43
N GLN A 455 -113.07 -20.27 40.09
CA GLN A 455 -111.92 -21.01 39.57
C GLN A 455 -111.42 -20.43 38.24
N GLN A 456 -112.32 -20.14 37.30
CA GLN A 456 -111.99 -19.50 36.02
C GLN A 456 -111.38 -18.11 36.21
N GLN A 457 -111.91 -17.30 37.13
CA GLN A 457 -111.35 -15.99 37.45
C GLN A 457 -109.92 -16.10 37.99
N SER A 458 -109.68 -17.02 38.93
CA SER A 458 -108.35 -17.24 39.49
C SER A 458 -107.34 -17.70 38.43
N LEU A 459 -107.75 -18.61 37.54
CA LEU A 459 -106.91 -19.05 36.42
C LEU A 459 -106.59 -17.90 35.45
N PHE A 460 -107.57 -17.05 35.14
CA PHE A 460 -107.35 -15.88 34.29
C PHE A 460 -106.37 -14.88 34.91
N GLU A 461 -106.49 -14.61 36.22
CA GLU A 461 -105.57 -13.75 36.95
C GLU A 461 -104.15 -14.32 36.97
N ALA A 462 -104.00 -15.64 37.16
CA ALA A 462 -102.71 -16.33 37.08
C ALA A 462 -102.07 -16.21 35.69
N VAL A 463 -102.82 -16.51 34.62
CA VAL A 463 -102.34 -16.38 33.23
C VAL A 463 -101.97 -14.93 32.90
N ARG A 464 -102.73 -13.96 33.41
CA ARG A 464 -102.41 -12.54 33.23
C ARG A 464 -101.11 -12.15 33.94
N ALA A 465 -100.88 -12.68 35.15
CA ALA A 465 -99.64 -12.47 35.89
C ALA A 465 -98.44 -13.12 35.17
N GLU A 466 -98.58 -14.35 34.70
CA GLU A 466 -97.55 -15.06 33.92
C GLU A 466 -97.21 -14.33 32.62
N ARG A 467 -98.22 -13.89 31.86
CA ARG A 467 -98.02 -13.08 30.65
C ARG A 467 -97.24 -11.80 30.96
N ASN A 468 -97.57 -11.11 32.05
CA ASN A 468 -96.85 -9.90 32.46
C ASN A 468 -95.39 -10.21 32.83
N LEU A 469 -95.14 -11.33 33.53
CA LEU A 469 -93.81 -11.79 33.88
C LEU A 469 -92.97 -12.12 32.64
N TYR A 470 -93.53 -12.86 31.68
CA TYR A 470 -92.84 -13.19 30.43
C TYR A 470 -92.62 -11.96 29.56
N SER A 471 -93.57 -11.02 29.50
CA SER A 471 -93.38 -9.76 28.79
C SER A 471 -92.23 -8.94 29.40
N LYS A 472 -92.11 -8.91 30.73
CA LYS A 472 -91.00 -8.22 31.40
C LYS A 472 -89.67 -8.92 31.13
N SER A 473 -89.62 -10.25 31.27
CA SER A 473 -88.43 -11.05 31.00
C SER A 473 -87.98 -10.94 29.53
N LEU A 474 -88.93 -10.84 28.59
CA LEU A 474 -88.62 -10.63 27.17
C LEU A 474 -87.99 -9.25 26.93
N VAL A 475 -88.50 -8.20 27.58
CA VAL A 475 -87.92 -6.85 27.47
C VAL A 475 -86.51 -6.82 28.08
N GLU A 476 -86.32 -7.41 29.25
CA GLU A 476 -85.00 -7.52 29.90
C GLU A 476 -84.00 -8.27 28.99
N ALA A 477 -84.39 -9.42 28.43
CA ALA A 477 -83.56 -10.16 27.48
C ALA A 477 -83.27 -9.37 26.19
N GLN A 478 -84.23 -8.58 25.69
CA GLN A 478 -84.02 -7.72 24.52
C GLN A 478 -83.06 -6.57 24.80
N GLU A 479 -83.08 -6.00 26.01
CA GLU A 479 -82.11 -4.99 26.45
C GLU A 479 -80.72 -5.59 26.60
N GLU A 480 -80.58 -6.76 27.22
CA GLU A 480 -79.30 -7.48 27.32
C GLU A 480 -78.70 -7.80 25.95
N VAL A 481 -79.52 -8.29 25.00
CA VAL A 481 -79.06 -8.54 23.62
C VAL A 481 -78.58 -7.25 22.95
N ARG A 482 -79.24 -6.11 23.21
CA ARG A 482 -78.86 -4.81 22.65
C ARG A 482 -77.52 -4.35 23.23
N ASP A 483 -77.33 -4.50 24.54
CA ASP A 483 -76.08 -4.18 25.22
C ASP A 483 -74.93 -5.06 24.74
N LEU A 484 -75.17 -6.36 24.58
CA LEU A 484 -74.18 -7.29 24.01
C LEU A 484 -73.83 -6.94 22.57
N LYS A 485 -74.81 -6.55 21.74
CA LYS A 485 -74.54 -6.07 20.37
C LYS A 485 -73.72 -4.78 20.36
N SER A 486 -74.00 -3.85 21.27
CA SER A 486 -73.23 -2.61 21.43
C SER A 486 -71.78 -2.92 21.84
N LYS A 487 -71.59 -3.78 22.86
CA LYS A 487 -70.27 -4.25 23.29
C LYS A 487 -69.52 -4.95 22.16
N LEU A 488 -70.16 -5.85 21.43
CA LEU A 488 -69.57 -6.54 20.28
C LEU A 488 -69.06 -5.52 19.24
N LYS A 489 -69.87 -4.51 18.92
CA LYS A 489 -69.50 -3.46 17.96
C LYS A 489 -68.27 -2.67 18.42
N ILE A 490 -68.21 -2.29 19.70
CA ILE A 490 -67.04 -1.61 20.29
C ILE A 490 -65.82 -2.51 20.22
N THR A 491 -65.93 -3.78 20.64
CA THR A 491 -64.79 -4.71 20.59
C THR A 491 -64.34 -4.98 19.16
N SER A 492 -65.26 -5.01 18.19
CA SER A 492 -64.91 -5.20 16.78
C SER A 492 -64.16 -4.00 16.22
N GLN A 493 -64.54 -2.77 16.61
CA GLN A 493 -63.81 -1.55 16.26
C GLN A 493 -62.41 -1.54 16.90
N GLN A 494 -62.30 -1.95 18.17
CA GLN A 494 -61.01 -2.08 18.85
C GLN A 494 -60.11 -3.12 18.18
N ILE A 495 -60.67 -4.25 17.74
CA ILE A 495 -59.92 -5.27 17.00
C ILE A 495 -59.39 -4.71 15.68
N GLU A 496 -60.21 -3.98 14.92
CA GLU A 496 -59.73 -3.37 13.66
C GLU A 496 -58.66 -2.30 13.89
N GLN A 497 -58.84 -1.47 14.92
CA GLN A 497 -57.82 -0.48 15.28
C GLN A 497 -56.50 -1.13 15.67
N LEU A 498 -56.54 -2.21 16.47
CA LEU A 498 -55.35 -2.99 16.80
C LEU A 498 -54.74 -3.68 15.58
N ARG A 499 -55.54 -4.13 14.60
CA ARG A 499 -55.04 -4.69 13.34
C ARG A 499 -54.31 -3.65 12.50
N GLU A 500 -54.86 -2.44 12.39
CA GLU A 500 -54.19 -1.33 11.70
C GLU A 500 -52.89 -0.93 12.42
N ASP A 501 -52.89 -0.86 13.75
CA ASP A 501 -51.69 -0.60 14.54
C ASP A 501 -50.63 -1.70 14.32
N ILE A 502 -51.03 -2.98 14.30
CA ILE A 502 -50.10 -4.08 13.99
C ILE A 502 -49.54 -3.93 12.57
N ALA A 503 -50.38 -3.67 11.57
CA ALA A 503 -49.95 -3.53 10.18
C ALA A 503 -48.98 -2.35 9.99
N THR A 504 -49.24 -1.21 10.64
CA THR A 504 -48.34 -0.05 10.60
C THR A 504 -47.02 -0.34 11.30
N LYS A 505 -47.04 -1.05 12.44
CA LYS A 505 -45.83 -1.51 13.12
C LYS A 505 -45.03 -2.50 12.29
N GLU A 506 -45.66 -3.48 11.65
CA GLU A 506 -45.01 -4.43 10.74
C GLU A 506 -44.35 -3.71 9.56
N ALA A 507 -45.05 -2.74 8.94
CA ALA A 507 -44.47 -1.93 7.88
C ALA A 507 -43.27 -1.09 8.36
N SER A 508 -43.30 -0.59 9.60
CA SER A 508 -42.15 0.10 10.20
C SER A 508 -40.99 -0.85 10.51
N LEU A 509 -41.27 -2.07 10.97
CA LEU A 509 -40.28 -3.09 11.26
C LEU A 509 -39.53 -3.50 9.99
N ILE A 510 -40.24 -3.75 8.88
CA ILE A 510 -39.63 -4.09 7.59
C ILE A 510 -38.70 -2.96 7.10
N LYS A 511 -39.09 -1.70 7.31
CA LYS A 511 -38.23 -0.54 6.96
C LYS A 511 -36.96 -0.52 7.81
N GLU A 512 -37.09 -0.74 9.11
CA GLU A 512 -35.95 -0.83 10.03
C GLU A 512 -35.04 -2.02 9.69
N GLU A 513 -35.59 -3.19 9.36
CA GLU A 513 -34.82 -4.36 8.91
C GLU A 513 -34.04 -4.08 7.62
N PHE A 514 -34.64 -3.35 6.67
CA PHE A 514 -33.96 -2.94 5.45
C PHE A 514 -32.82 -1.96 5.73
N LEU A 515 -33.05 -0.98 6.62
CA LEU A 515 -32.01 -0.05 7.05
C LEU A 515 -30.88 -0.76 7.80
N LEU A 516 -31.21 -1.71 8.68
CA LEU A 516 -30.25 -2.54 9.39
C LEU A 516 -29.40 -3.34 8.40
N GLY A 517 -30.01 -4.00 7.42
CA GLY A 517 -29.29 -4.75 6.39
C GLY A 517 -28.36 -3.86 5.56
N ARG A 518 -28.77 -2.61 5.27
CA ARG A 518 -27.90 -1.64 4.59
C ARG A 518 -26.70 -1.25 5.46
N ILE A 519 -26.94 -0.93 6.73
CA ILE A 519 -25.89 -0.57 7.70
C ILE A 519 -24.93 -1.75 7.93
N GLU A 520 -25.44 -2.98 8.00
CA GLU A 520 -24.60 -4.17 8.15
C GLU A 520 -23.70 -4.40 6.94
N LYS A 521 -24.21 -4.13 5.73
CA LYS A 521 -23.41 -4.19 4.51
C LYS A 521 -22.33 -3.10 4.50
N GLU A 522 -22.70 -1.85 4.77
CA GLU A 522 -21.74 -0.74 4.91
C GLU A 522 -20.67 -1.04 5.97
N LYS A 523 -21.06 -1.65 7.10
CA LYS A 523 -20.13 -2.08 8.15
C LYS A 523 -19.16 -3.16 7.66
N GLU A 524 -19.61 -4.12 6.86
CA GLU A 524 -18.73 -5.17 6.33
C GLU A 524 -17.80 -4.60 5.25
N ASP A 525 -18.30 -3.72 4.38
CA ASP A 525 -17.49 -3.00 3.39
C ASP A 525 -16.40 -2.17 4.09
N LEU A 526 -16.75 -1.39 5.12
CA LEU A 526 -15.78 -0.63 5.92
C LEU A 526 -14.75 -1.52 6.64
N LYS A 527 -15.11 -2.74 7.05
CA LYS A 527 -14.13 -3.69 7.62
C LYS A 527 -13.17 -4.21 6.56
N VAL A 528 -13.64 -4.45 5.33
CA VAL A 528 -12.79 -4.89 4.22
C VAL A 528 -11.80 -3.78 3.90
N ASP A 529 -12.26 -2.54 3.77
CA ASP A 529 -11.41 -1.38 3.53
C ASP A 529 -10.39 -1.18 4.67
N LEU A 530 -10.83 -1.31 5.92
CA LEU A 530 -9.93 -1.22 7.08
C LEU A 530 -8.84 -2.31 7.05
N ARG A 531 -9.18 -3.53 6.61
CA ARG A 531 -8.18 -4.61 6.45
C ARG A 531 -7.22 -4.31 5.31
N ALA A 532 -7.71 -3.82 4.18
CA ALA A 532 -6.89 -3.43 3.04
C ALA A 532 -5.89 -2.33 3.44
N SER A 533 -6.37 -1.24 4.06
CA SER A 533 -5.49 -0.16 4.55
C SER A 533 -4.49 -0.63 5.60
N ARG A 534 -4.85 -1.60 6.46
CA ARG A 534 -3.88 -2.19 7.42
C ARG A 534 -2.75 -2.95 6.71
N VAL A 535 -3.07 -3.68 5.64
CA VAL A 535 -2.06 -4.39 4.84
C VAL A 535 -1.16 -3.37 4.14
N GLU A 536 -1.72 -2.33 3.53
CA GLU A 536 -0.95 -1.24 2.90
C GLU A 536 -0.02 -0.55 3.91
N ILE A 537 -0.53 -0.18 5.08
CA ILE A 537 0.28 0.42 6.16
C ILE A 537 1.41 -0.52 6.58
N SER A 538 1.17 -1.83 6.65
CA SER A 538 2.22 -2.80 6.98
C SER A 538 3.27 -2.92 5.88
N GLY A 539 2.86 -2.81 4.61
CA GLY A 539 3.74 -2.77 3.44
C GLY A 539 4.64 -1.53 3.46
N LEU A 540 4.04 -0.34 3.60
CA LEU A 540 4.77 0.92 3.71
C LEU A 540 5.73 0.95 4.91
N ARG A 541 5.34 0.38 6.05
CA ARG A 541 6.23 0.27 7.22
C ARG A 541 7.46 -0.58 6.94
N ARG A 542 7.30 -1.67 6.17
CA ARG A 542 8.41 -2.53 5.76
C ARG A 542 9.34 -1.79 4.79
N GLU A 543 8.79 -1.08 3.81
CA GLU A 543 9.57 -0.27 2.86
C GLU A 543 10.34 0.86 3.56
N ILE A 544 9.73 1.52 4.56
CA ILE A 544 10.41 2.52 5.39
C ILE A 544 11.58 1.89 6.17
N GLU A 545 11.41 0.68 6.70
CA GLU A 545 12.47 -0.01 7.43
C GLU A 545 13.62 -0.45 6.51
N GLU A 546 13.30 -0.97 5.33
CA GLU A 546 14.28 -1.28 4.27
C GLU A 546 15.06 -0.01 3.87
N SER A 547 14.35 1.11 3.65
CA SER A 547 14.97 2.40 3.33
C SER A 547 15.88 2.92 4.44
N LYS A 548 15.49 2.77 5.71
CA LYS A 548 16.33 3.15 6.88
C LYS A 548 17.59 2.31 6.99
N GLN A 549 17.51 1.01 6.67
CA GLN A 549 18.70 0.15 6.65
C GLN A 549 19.66 0.58 5.56
N GLU A 550 19.15 0.93 4.38
CA GLU A 550 19.96 1.43 3.28
C GLU A 550 20.57 2.80 3.59
N GLU A 551 19.80 3.71 4.19
CA GLU A 551 20.31 4.99 4.69
C GLU A 551 21.47 4.78 5.67
N LYS A 552 21.36 3.80 6.59
CA LYS A 552 22.42 3.47 7.54
C LYS A 552 23.67 2.95 6.83
N ARG A 553 23.53 2.10 5.81
CA ARG A 553 24.66 1.60 5.00
C ARG A 553 25.36 2.74 4.24
N LEU A 554 24.57 3.61 3.60
CA LEU A 554 25.10 4.77 2.88
C LEU A 554 25.83 5.73 3.83
N ARG A 555 25.28 5.99 5.02
CA ARG A 555 25.95 6.80 6.06
C ARG A 555 27.29 6.19 6.49
N GLN A 556 27.36 4.86 6.65
CA GLN A 556 28.63 4.18 6.95
C GLN A 556 29.63 4.29 5.80
N ALA A 557 29.18 4.15 4.56
CA ALA A 557 30.03 4.31 3.38
C ALA A 557 30.60 5.75 3.26
N ILE A 558 29.77 6.77 3.51
CA ILE A 558 30.22 8.17 3.55
C ILE A 558 31.25 8.38 4.66
N GLN A 559 31.00 7.88 5.87
CA GLN A 559 31.95 7.99 6.97
C GLN A 559 33.30 7.33 6.64
N GLN A 560 33.29 6.17 5.98
CA GLN A 560 34.51 5.52 5.52
C GLN A 560 35.23 6.33 4.45
N ALA A 561 34.49 6.88 3.48
CA ALA A 561 35.04 7.76 2.46
C ALA A 561 35.69 9.02 3.06
N ASP A 562 35.07 9.64 4.07
CA ASP A 562 35.62 10.81 4.77
C ASP A 562 36.93 10.48 5.50
N ILE A 563 37.02 9.29 6.13
CA ILE A 563 38.25 8.81 6.75
C ILE A 563 39.35 8.65 5.68
N ASP A 564 39.03 8.07 4.53
CA ASP A 564 39.99 7.84 3.46
C ASP A 564 40.42 9.16 2.79
N ILE A 565 39.51 10.11 2.57
CA ILE A 565 39.83 11.49 2.16
C ILE A 565 40.79 12.13 3.17
N GLY A 566 40.51 11.98 4.47
CA GLY A 566 41.39 12.47 5.54
C GLY A 566 42.79 11.87 5.50
N ARG A 567 42.92 10.58 5.19
CA ARG A 567 44.21 9.90 4.98
C ARG A 567 44.94 10.44 3.75
N ARG A 568 44.25 10.51 2.61
CA ARG A 568 44.83 11.02 1.35
C ARG A 568 45.32 12.47 1.46
N LYS A 569 44.60 13.32 2.20
CA LYS A 569 45.07 14.69 2.49
C LYS A 569 46.39 14.69 3.24
N LYS A 570 46.54 13.86 4.28
CA LYS A 570 47.82 13.72 5.01
C LYS A 570 48.94 13.20 4.12
N ASP A 571 48.66 12.26 3.23
CA ASP A 571 49.66 11.76 2.27
C ASP A 571 50.13 12.87 1.32
N ILE A 572 49.20 13.71 0.82
CA ILE A 572 49.52 14.87 -0.01
C ILE A 572 50.39 15.86 0.78
N ASP A 573 50.02 16.19 2.02
CA ASP A 573 50.80 17.08 2.87
C ASP A 573 52.22 16.54 3.11
N ASN A 574 52.37 15.23 3.33
CA ASN A 574 53.67 14.59 3.47
C ASN A 574 54.50 14.70 2.19
N VAL A 575 53.92 14.44 1.02
CA VAL A 575 54.61 14.58 -0.27
C VAL A 575 54.98 16.03 -0.55
N MET A 576 54.14 16.99 -0.17
CA MET A 576 54.45 18.42 -0.26
C MET A 576 55.63 18.79 0.65
N ASN A 577 55.65 18.30 1.88
CA ASN A 577 56.77 18.50 2.81
C ASN A 577 58.06 17.89 2.27
N GLU A 578 58.02 16.67 1.72
CA GLU A 578 59.17 16.03 1.08
C GLU A 578 59.68 16.83 -0.12
N ARG A 579 58.75 17.30 -0.98
CA ARG A 579 59.07 18.17 -2.11
C ARG A 579 59.76 19.44 -1.65
N ASP A 580 59.29 20.08 -0.58
CA ASP A 580 59.83 21.35 -0.10
C ASP A 580 61.22 21.16 0.55
N ILE A 581 61.43 20.05 1.26
CA ILE A 581 62.75 19.66 1.78
C ILE A 581 63.72 19.43 0.62
N LEU A 582 63.32 18.63 -0.39
CA LEU A 582 64.15 18.37 -1.57
C LEU A 582 64.41 19.65 -2.37
N GLY A 583 63.42 20.51 -2.52
CA GLY A 583 63.55 21.81 -3.17
C GLY A 583 64.58 22.68 -2.45
N THR A 584 64.51 22.74 -1.12
CA THR A 584 65.51 23.46 -0.31
C THR A 584 66.92 22.88 -0.45
N GLN A 585 67.06 21.55 -0.46
CA GLN A 585 68.35 20.89 -0.67
C GLN A 585 68.92 21.17 -2.07
N LEU A 586 68.07 21.17 -3.09
CA LEU A 586 68.47 21.43 -4.48
C LEU A 586 68.97 22.86 -4.65
N VAL A 587 68.28 23.84 -4.04
CA VAL A 587 68.73 25.24 -4.03
C VAL A 587 70.10 25.36 -3.36
N ARG A 588 70.28 24.78 -2.16
CA ARG A 588 71.59 24.79 -1.47
C ARG A 588 72.71 24.18 -2.32
N ARG A 589 72.43 23.05 -3.00
CA ARG A 589 73.40 22.39 -3.89
C ARG A 589 73.71 23.23 -5.13
N ASN A 590 72.73 23.96 -5.65
CA ASN A 590 72.94 24.88 -6.77
C ASN A 590 73.82 26.07 -6.34
N ASP A 591 73.59 26.62 -5.14
CA ASP A 591 74.43 27.67 -4.57
C ASP A 591 75.88 27.19 -4.35
N GLU A 592 76.06 25.97 -3.82
CA GLU A 592 77.36 25.31 -3.69
C GLU A 592 78.06 25.14 -5.06
N LEU A 593 77.34 24.66 -6.08
CA LEU A 593 77.86 24.53 -7.45
C LEU A 593 78.28 25.88 -8.02
N THR A 594 77.45 26.91 -7.86
CA THR A 594 77.76 28.28 -8.29
C THR A 594 79.03 28.80 -7.60
N LEU A 595 79.20 28.53 -6.31
CA LEU A 595 80.42 28.86 -5.57
C LEU A 595 81.64 28.08 -6.09
N GLN A 596 81.50 26.80 -6.44
CA GLN A 596 82.61 26.04 -7.03
C GLN A 596 82.97 26.56 -8.42
N TYR A 597 82.00 26.91 -9.26
CA TYR A 597 82.26 27.50 -10.57
C TYR A 597 82.98 28.84 -10.45
N SER A 598 82.60 29.70 -9.51
CA SER A 598 83.31 30.96 -9.26
C SER A 598 84.74 30.72 -8.78
N ARG A 599 84.95 29.74 -7.90
CA ARG A 599 86.29 29.33 -7.44
C ARG A 599 87.15 28.80 -8.58
N ILE A 600 86.63 27.91 -9.42
CA ILE A 600 87.33 27.39 -10.61
C ILE A 600 87.69 28.54 -11.55
N LYS A 601 86.77 29.48 -11.77
CA LYS A 601 87.03 30.66 -12.61
C LYS A 601 88.19 31.49 -12.07
N ILE A 602 88.23 31.76 -10.77
CA ILE A 602 89.33 32.51 -10.12
C ILE A 602 90.65 31.72 -10.19
N LEU A 603 90.62 30.42 -9.94
CA LEU A 603 91.82 29.58 -10.03
C LEU A 603 92.35 29.52 -11.46
N ASN A 604 91.48 29.42 -12.47
CA ASN A 604 91.87 29.38 -13.87
C ASN A 604 92.47 30.73 -14.32
N THR A 605 91.87 31.87 -13.93
CA THR A 605 92.46 33.18 -14.24
C THR A 605 93.82 33.37 -13.55
N THR A 606 93.98 32.85 -12.33
CA THR A 606 95.27 32.88 -11.62
C THR A 606 96.30 31.99 -12.31
N LEU A 607 95.91 30.78 -12.74
CA LEU A 607 96.78 29.86 -13.47
C LEU A 607 97.22 30.46 -14.81
N GLN A 608 96.29 31.04 -15.58
CA GLN A 608 96.60 31.72 -16.83
C GLN A 608 97.60 32.86 -16.61
N ARG A 609 97.40 33.71 -15.59
CA ARG A 609 98.37 34.74 -15.22
C ARG A 609 99.74 34.14 -14.89
N GLY A 610 99.77 33.07 -14.09
CA GLY A 610 101.00 32.35 -13.76
C GLY A 610 101.71 31.79 -15.00
N GLU A 611 100.98 31.21 -15.93
CA GLU A 611 101.49 30.69 -17.21
C GLU A 611 102.06 31.83 -18.07
N THR A 612 101.36 32.96 -18.16
CA THR A 612 101.90 34.13 -18.90
C THR A 612 103.20 34.65 -18.28
N HIS A 613 103.30 34.73 -16.96
CA HIS A 613 104.53 35.14 -16.28
C HIS A 613 105.66 34.12 -16.44
N TYR A 614 105.35 32.83 -16.38
CA TYR A 614 106.34 31.77 -16.61
C TYR A 614 106.89 31.81 -18.04
N ASN A 615 106.02 32.00 -19.04
CA ASN A 615 106.41 32.16 -20.43
C ASN A 615 107.27 33.42 -20.66
N GLN A 616 106.96 34.54 -19.98
CA GLN A 616 107.81 35.74 -19.98
C GLN A 616 109.21 35.42 -19.44
N GLN A 617 109.30 34.75 -18.28
CA GLN A 617 110.59 34.36 -17.71
C GLN A 617 111.38 33.38 -18.60
N LEU A 618 110.70 32.45 -19.30
CA LEU A 618 111.36 31.57 -20.27
C LEU A 618 111.94 32.35 -21.45
N GLU A 619 111.22 33.37 -21.94
CA GLU A 619 111.73 34.24 -23.01
C GLU A 619 112.90 35.10 -22.53
N ASP A 620 112.84 35.64 -21.31
CA ASP A 620 113.97 36.35 -20.70
C ASP A 620 115.21 35.45 -20.57
N ILE A 621 115.04 34.21 -20.09
CA ILE A 621 116.12 33.22 -20.04
C ILE A 621 116.66 32.92 -21.43
N ARG A 622 115.79 32.84 -22.45
CA ARG A 622 116.19 32.61 -23.83
C ARG A 622 117.02 33.78 -24.37
N LEU A 623 116.59 35.02 -24.14
CA LEU A 623 117.31 36.23 -24.50
C LEU A 623 118.68 36.29 -23.79
N LEU A 624 118.74 36.00 -22.50
CA LEU A 624 119.99 35.91 -21.74
C LEU A 624 120.91 34.82 -22.31
N LYS A 625 120.38 33.65 -22.70
CA LYS A 625 121.19 32.60 -23.36
C LYS A 625 121.74 33.05 -24.71
N PHE A 626 120.97 33.81 -25.50
CA PHE A 626 121.47 34.41 -26.73
C PHE A 626 122.59 35.41 -26.45
N GLU A 627 122.43 36.26 -25.44
CA GLU A 627 123.43 37.24 -25.04
C GLU A 627 124.72 36.57 -24.55
N VAL A 628 124.63 35.51 -23.73
CA VAL A 628 125.79 34.70 -23.33
C VAL A 628 126.50 34.10 -24.56
N LYS A 629 125.75 33.58 -25.54
CA LYS A 629 126.36 33.06 -26.78
C LYS A 629 127.05 34.18 -27.56
N ARG A 630 126.44 35.36 -27.70
CA ARG A 630 127.02 36.54 -28.36
C ARG A 630 128.34 36.92 -27.70
N LEU A 631 128.34 37.09 -26.38
CA LEU A 631 129.53 37.41 -25.60
C LEU A 631 130.61 36.32 -25.69
N TRP A 632 130.22 35.03 -25.75
CA TRP A 632 131.17 33.93 -25.92
C TRP A 632 131.81 33.93 -27.31
N THR A 633 131.03 34.20 -28.37
CA THR A 633 131.57 34.36 -29.73
C THR A 633 132.49 35.58 -29.83
N GLU A 634 132.12 36.70 -29.22
CA GLU A 634 132.93 37.92 -29.16
C GLU A 634 134.25 37.67 -28.43
N LYS A 635 134.21 37.04 -27.25
CA LYS A 635 135.40 36.61 -26.52
C LYS A 635 136.30 35.70 -27.37
N THR A 636 135.72 34.74 -28.09
CA THR A 636 136.47 33.81 -28.93
C THR A 636 137.16 34.53 -30.09
N LEU A 637 136.46 35.48 -30.73
CA LEU A 637 137.03 36.32 -31.80
C LEU A 637 138.16 37.20 -31.26
N LEU A 638 137.96 37.86 -30.11
CA LEU A 638 138.99 38.65 -29.45
C LEU A 638 140.20 37.80 -29.06
N THR A 639 140.00 36.57 -28.59
CA THR A 639 141.10 35.64 -28.26
C THR A 639 141.90 35.26 -29.51
N LYS A 640 141.23 34.98 -30.64
CA LYS A 640 141.89 34.75 -31.94
C LYS A 640 142.64 36.00 -32.41
N TYR A 641 142.06 37.19 -32.22
CA TYR A 641 142.69 38.45 -32.55
C TYR A 641 143.98 38.67 -31.73
N ILE A 642 143.96 38.39 -30.43
CA ILE A 642 145.14 38.43 -29.56
C ILE A 642 146.21 37.44 -30.02
N ALA A 643 145.83 36.20 -30.39
CA ALA A 643 146.77 35.22 -30.93
C ALA A 643 147.40 35.68 -32.27
N ASN A 644 146.61 36.33 -33.13
CA ASN A 644 147.13 36.95 -34.36
C ASN A 644 148.12 38.08 -34.06
N ILE A 645 147.91 38.89 -33.01
CA ILE A 645 148.89 39.91 -32.59
C ILE A 645 150.23 39.28 -32.22
N SER A 646 150.25 38.13 -31.52
CA SER A 646 151.51 37.44 -31.23
C SER A 646 152.22 36.94 -32.49
N ASN A 647 151.47 36.41 -33.46
CA ASN A 647 152.04 35.99 -34.75
C ASN A 647 152.59 37.19 -35.53
N LEU A 648 151.84 38.30 -35.61
CA LEU A 648 152.30 39.54 -36.25
C LEU A 648 153.54 40.13 -35.57
N ARG A 649 153.66 40.01 -34.24
CA ARG A 649 154.89 40.40 -33.51
C ARG A 649 156.07 39.49 -33.89
N GLN A 650 155.86 38.19 -34.02
CA GLN A 650 156.91 37.27 -34.50
C GLN A 650 157.30 37.55 -35.95
N GLU A 651 156.33 37.81 -36.82
CA GLU A 651 156.56 38.20 -38.21
C GLU A 651 157.33 39.53 -38.30
N ALA A 652 156.98 40.52 -37.48
CA ALA A 652 157.74 41.77 -37.38
C ALA A 652 159.17 41.52 -36.90
N PHE A 653 159.38 40.61 -35.94
CA PHE A 653 160.72 40.24 -35.50
C PHE A 653 161.50 39.50 -36.61
N HIS A 654 160.87 38.60 -37.35
CA HIS A 654 161.46 37.91 -38.48
C HIS A 654 161.82 38.88 -39.61
N LEU A 655 160.92 39.80 -39.97
CA LEU A 655 161.17 40.85 -40.96
C LEU A 655 162.29 41.78 -40.52
N ASN A 656 162.36 42.16 -39.24
CA ASN A 656 163.50 42.94 -38.71
C ASN A 656 164.81 42.15 -38.78
N ARG A 657 164.79 40.85 -38.47
CA ARG A 657 165.97 39.98 -38.60
C ARG A 657 166.40 39.82 -40.05
N ASP A 658 165.45 39.63 -40.97
CA ASP A 658 165.73 39.46 -42.39
C ASP A 658 166.19 40.79 -43.01
N LEU A 659 165.66 41.93 -42.58
CA LEU A 659 166.18 43.25 -42.93
C LEU A 659 167.61 43.46 -42.43
N ALA A 660 167.95 42.99 -41.23
CA ALA A 660 169.33 43.01 -40.74
C ALA A 660 170.25 42.09 -41.54
N ARG A 661 169.76 40.90 -41.94
CA ARG A 661 170.50 39.98 -42.84
C ARG A 661 170.70 40.58 -44.21
N GLU A 662 169.68 41.18 -44.81
CA GLU A 662 169.80 41.83 -46.12
C GLU A 662 170.72 43.04 -46.05
N ARG A 663 170.74 43.80 -44.94
CA ARG A 663 171.76 44.84 -44.71
C ARG A 663 173.18 44.26 -44.70
N LEU A 664 173.42 43.19 -43.92
CA LEU A 664 174.71 42.49 -43.90
C LEU A 664 175.08 41.92 -45.28
N LYS A 665 174.09 41.42 -46.03
CA LYS A 665 174.27 40.86 -47.37
C LYS A 665 174.55 41.93 -48.40
N VAL A 666 173.98 43.12 -48.28
CA VAL A 666 174.38 44.28 -49.08
C VAL A 666 175.82 44.66 -48.77
N THR A 667 176.23 44.68 -47.49
CA THR A 667 177.63 44.92 -47.11
C THR A 667 178.57 43.84 -47.67
N ALA A 668 178.17 42.57 -47.59
CA ALA A 668 178.93 41.45 -48.16
C ALA A 668 178.95 41.47 -49.70
N LEU A 669 177.86 41.90 -50.36
CA LEU A 669 177.80 42.06 -51.81
C LEU A 669 178.60 43.29 -52.29
N GLU A 670 178.68 44.35 -51.49
CA GLU A 670 179.60 45.48 -51.70
C GLU A 670 181.06 45.00 -51.64
N GLU A 671 181.39 44.07 -50.73
CA GLU A 671 182.69 43.40 -50.67
C GLU A 671 182.90 42.40 -51.84
N GLU A 672 181.89 41.61 -52.23
CA GLU A 672 181.98 40.66 -53.34
C GLU A 672 182.04 41.34 -54.73
N ILE A 673 181.56 42.58 -54.87
CA ILE A 673 181.77 43.40 -56.08
C ILE A 673 183.25 43.76 -56.26
N GLN A 674 184.05 43.85 -55.18
CA GLN A 674 185.48 44.19 -55.29
C GLN A 674 186.33 43.06 -55.91
N THR A 675 185.85 41.81 -55.95
CA THR A 675 186.52 40.71 -56.68
C THR A 675 185.50 39.64 -57.12
N PRO A 676 185.05 39.64 -58.39
CA PRO A 676 184.04 38.68 -58.82
C PRO A 676 184.69 37.47 -59.51
N LEU A 677 184.56 36.29 -58.90
CA LEU A 677 184.65 35.00 -59.59
C LEU A 677 183.37 34.21 -59.29
N ASN A 678 182.31 34.57 -60.01
CA ASN A 678 181.08 33.78 -60.10
C ASN A 678 181.34 32.51 -60.92
N ILE A 679 180.56 31.44 -60.69
CA ILE A 679 179.98 30.58 -61.75
C ILE A 679 178.95 29.55 -61.16
N HIS A 680 177.66 29.80 -61.46
CA HIS A 680 176.46 28.93 -61.56
C HIS A 680 175.77 28.34 -60.30
N ARG A 681 174.46 28.51 -60.00
CA ARG A 681 173.18 28.82 -60.71
C ARG A 681 172.52 27.65 -61.49
N TRP A 682 171.87 26.68 -60.79
CA TRP A 682 170.47 26.16 -60.97
C TRP A 682 170.13 24.82 -60.26
N ARG A 683 168.83 24.64 -59.93
CA ARG A 683 168.15 23.55 -59.17
C ARG A 683 166.90 23.05 -59.94
N LYS A 684 166.41 21.82 -59.71
CA LYS A 684 165.10 21.30 -60.18
C LYS A 684 164.15 20.83 -59.04
N LEU A 685 162.83 20.96 -59.32
CA LEU A 685 161.60 20.86 -58.49
C LEU A 685 161.08 19.42 -58.19
N GLN A 686 160.22 19.27 -57.15
CA GLN A 686 159.31 18.10 -56.97
C GLN A 686 157.93 18.47 -56.39
N GLY A 687 156.89 17.75 -56.84
CA GLY A 687 155.56 17.61 -56.23
C GLY A 687 154.54 16.94 -57.18
N THR A 688 153.87 15.86 -56.75
CA THR A 688 153.11 14.87 -57.58
C THR A 688 151.71 14.54 -57.00
N ASP A 689 150.77 14.09 -57.85
CA ASP A 689 149.36 13.74 -57.55
C ASP A 689 149.12 12.42 -56.77
N PRO A 690 148.00 12.30 -56.00
CA PRO A 690 147.67 11.14 -55.14
C PRO A 690 147.09 9.90 -55.87
N THR A 691 147.18 8.73 -55.22
CA THR A 691 147.03 7.39 -55.80
C THR A 691 145.64 6.73 -55.63
N THR A 692 145.31 5.81 -56.55
CA THR A 692 144.03 5.09 -56.73
C THR A 692 143.45 4.42 -55.48
N PHE A 693 144.29 4.07 -54.50
CA PHE A 693 143.87 3.42 -53.25
C PHE A 693 143.04 4.34 -52.34
N GLU A 694 143.36 5.64 -52.30
CA GLU A 694 142.64 6.62 -51.47
C GLU A 694 141.21 6.86 -51.99
N MET A 695 141.02 6.79 -53.32
CA MET A 695 139.70 6.85 -53.95
C MET A 695 138.82 5.64 -53.61
N ILE A 696 139.36 4.42 -53.67
CA ILE A 696 138.61 3.19 -53.37
C ILE A 696 138.15 3.14 -51.91
N LYS A 697 139.01 3.58 -50.98
CA LYS A 697 138.67 3.68 -49.55
C LYS A 697 137.51 4.65 -49.31
N LYS A 698 137.43 5.74 -50.08
CA LYS A 698 136.35 6.72 -50.02
C LYS A 698 135.03 6.17 -50.57
N VAL A 699 135.08 5.36 -51.63
CA VAL A 699 133.90 4.68 -52.21
C VAL A 699 133.29 3.67 -51.21
N GLN A 700 134.11 2.86 -50.54
CA GLN A 700 133.63 1.88 -49.56
C GLN A 700 132.96 2.52 -48.33
N ILE A 701 133.48 3.67 -47.86
CA ILE A 701 132.86 4.45 -46.77
C ILE A 701 131.48 4.98 -47.20
N LEU A 702 131.35 5.44 -48.44
CA LEU A 702 130.07 5.91 -48.98
C LEU A 702 129.06 4.78 -49.14
N GLN A 703 129.46 3.60 -49.59
CA GLN A 703 128.58 2.42 -49.69
C GLN A 703 128.05 1.96 -48.32
N LYS A 704 128.90 1.93 -47.28
CA LYS A 704 128.46 1.63 -45.90
C LYS A 704 127.47 2.67 -45.36
N ARG A 705 127.64 3.95 -45.72
CA ARG A 705 126.74 5.02 -45.31
C ARG A 705 125.37 4.91 -45.99
N ILE A 706 125.35 4.52 -47.27
CA ILE A 706 124.09 4.30 -48.02
C ILE A 706 123.30 3.14 -47.41
N LEU A 707 123.93 2.00 -47.12
CA LEU A 707 123.25 0.85 -46.50
C LEU A 707 122.63 1.20 -45.14
N LYS A 708 123.31 2.04 -44.34
CA LYS A 708 122.77 2.51 -43.05
C LYS A 708 121.54 3.41 -43.24
N ILE A 709 121.58 4.33 -44.20
CA ILE A 709 120.44 5.22 -44.51
C ILE A 709 119.25 4.41 -45.05
N SER A 710 119.48 3.39 -45.88
CA SER A 710 118.42 2.51 -46.37
C SER A 710 117.76 1.71 -45.24
N SER A 711 118.52 1.23 -44.25
CA SER A 711 117.96 0.58 -43.05
C SER A 711 117.09 1.54 -42.24
N ASP A 712 117.58 2.76 -41.98
CA ASP A 712 116.84 3.78 -41.23
C ASP A 712 115.56 4.21 -41.95
N MET A 713 115.56 4.22 -43.28
CA MET A 713 114.37 4.52 -44.10
C MET A 713 113.32 3.42 -43.97
N ILE A 714 113.71 2.14 -44.02
CA ILE A 714 112.79 1.00 -43.83
C ILE A 714 112.15 1.02 -42.44
N ASP A 715 112.92 1.34 -41.39
CA ASP A 715 112.39 1.44 -40.02
C ASP A 715 111.41 2.60 -39.85
N LYS A 716 111.67 3.75 -40.50
CA LYS A 716 110.71 4.87 -40.53
C LYS A 716 109.43 4.52 -41.28
N GLU A 717 109.53 3.82 -42.40
CA GLU A 717 108.39 3.37 -43.21
C GLU A 717 107.53 2.33 -42.47
N ARG A 718 108.15 1.51 -41.61
CA ARG A 718 107.46 0.57 -40.73
C ARG A 718 106.68 1.32 -39.63
N LYS A 719 107.32 2.30 -38.96
CA LYS A 719 106.66 3.18 -37.98
C LYS A 719 105.50 3.96 -38.58
N LEU A 720 105.64 4.45 -39.82
CA LEU A 720 104.58 5.19 -40.53
C LEU A 720 103.34 4.30 -40.77
N ARG A 721 103.55 3.07 -41.24
CA ARG A 721 102.47 2.08 -41.42
C ARG A 721 101.78 1.71 -40.11
N ASP A 722 102.53 1.58 -39.02
CA ASP A 722 101.95 1.31 -37.69
C ASP A 722 101.12 2.50 -37.19
N THR A 723 101.58 3.73 -37.41
CA THR A 723 100.81 4.95 -37.07
C THR A 723 99.58 5.14 -37.93
N GLU A 724 99.62 4.82 -39.23
CA GLU A 724 98.46 4.87 -40.12
C GLU A 724 97.40 3.84 -39.73
N LYS A 725 97.82 2.60 -39.39
CA LYS A 725 96.91 1.59 -38.86
C LYS A 725 96.27 2.04 -37.54
N LEU A 726 97.05 2.62 -36.63
CA LEU A 726 96.53 3.15 -35.37
C LEU A 726 95.54 4.30 -35.60
N TYR A 727 95.84 5.21 -36.53
CA TYR A 727 94.98 6.32 -36.90
C TYR A 727 93.67 5.86 -37.57
N MET A 728 93.73 4.88 -38.48
CA MET A 728 92.54 4.28 -39.09
C MET A 728 91.69 3.56 -38.04
N ASN A 729 92.30 2.82 -37.11
CA ASN A 729 91.59 2.17 -36.01
C ASN A 729 90.93 3.19 -35.07
N LEU A 730 91.61 4.29 -34.73
CA LEU A 730 91.03 5.37 -33.92
C LEU A 730 89.90 6.10 -34.66
N ARG A 731 90.02 6.30 -35.97
CA ARG A 731 88.98 6.90 -36.80
C ARG A 731 87.75 6.00 -36.90
N ASP A 732 87.95 4.69 -37.02
CA ASP A 732 86.86 3.70 -37.08
C ASP A 732 86.19 3.48 -35.71
N VAL A 733 86.92 3.66 -34.61
CA VAL A 733 86.36 3.70 -33.25
C VAL A 733 85.58 4.99 -33.00
N LEU A 734 86.10 6.14 -33.45
CA LEU A 734 85.43 7.44 -33.31
C LEU A 734 84.18 7.56 -34.19
N SER A 735 84.16 6.98 -35.38
CA SER A 735 82.95 6.92 -36.23
C SER A 735 81.85 6.01 -35.66
N LYS A 736 82.22 5.08 -34.77
CA LYS A 736 81.32 4.18 -34.04
C LYS A 736 80.91 4.70 -32.65
N GLN A 737 81.45 5.84 -32.20
CA GLN A 737 80.97 6.48 -30.97
C GLN A 737 79.72 7.32 -31.27
N PRO A 738 78.60 7.09 -30.56
CA PRO A 738 77.43 7.94 -30.69
C PRO A 738 77.74 9.34 -30.18
N ASP A 739 77.19 10.35 -30.86
CA ASP A 739 77.30 11.77 -30.52
C ASP A 739 77.05 11.98 -29.00
N PRO A 740 77.77 12.87 -28.29
CA PRO A 740 77.60 13.04 -26.84
C PRO A 740 76.14 13.30 -26.42
N GLN A 741 75.36 13.89 -27.32
CA GLN A 741 73.93 14.13 -27.18
C GLN A 741 73.09 12.84 -27.31
N ALA A 742 73.48 11.91 -28.19
CA ALA A 742 72.89 10.59 -28.32
C ALA A 742 73.23 9.68 -27.11
N ALA A 743 74.44 9.76 -26.55
CA ALA A 743 74.81 9.02 -25.33
C ALA A 743 74.08 9.54 -24.08
N ALA A 744 73.85 10.85 -23.99
CA ALA A 744 73.02 11.44 -22.94
C ALA A 744 71.53 11.05 -23.08
N ASN A 745 71.01 11.02 -24.30
CA ASN A 745 69.64 10.57 -24.58
C ASN A 745 69.48 9.06 -24.32
N LEU A 746 70.46 8.23 -24.68
CA LEU A 746 70.48 6.81 -24.37
C LEU A 746 70.47 6.57 -22.85
N ASN A 747 71.27 7.31 -22.07
CA ASN A 747 71.24 7.22 -20.61
C ASN A 747 69.90 7.67 -20.01
N LYS A 748 69.26 8.71 -20.56
CA LYS A 748 67.91 9.12 -20.15
C LYS A 748 66.87 8.04 -20.46
N VAL A 749 66.91 7.48 -21.66
CA VAL A 749 66.01 6.39 -22.09
C VAL A 749 66.28 5.13 -21.27
N GLN A 750 67.53 4.78 -20.99
CA GLN A 750 67.90 3.62 -20.19
C GLN A 750 67.51 3.79 -18.72
N ASN A 751 67.61 5.00 -18.15
CA ASN A 751 67.10 5.30 -16.81
C ASN A 751 65.57 5.30 -16.77
N ALA A 752 64.90 5.80 -17.81
CA ALA A 752 63.43 5.72 -17.94
C ALA A 752 62.96 4.27 -18.09
N LEU A 753 63.70 3.45 -18.85
CA LEU A 753 63.43 2.03 -19.03
C LEU A 753 63.70 1.25 -17.74
N ARG A 754 64.74 1.61 -16.97
CA ARG A 754 65.03 1.02 -15.65
C ARG A 754 63.92 1.35 -14.64
N LYS A 755 63.49 2.62 -14.57
CA LYS A 755 62.35 3.03 -13.73
C LYS A 755 61.04 2.36 -14.16
N ARG A 756 60.79 2.21 -15.46
CA ARG A 756 59.63 1.44 -15.96
C ARG A 756 59.77 -0.06 -15.65
N GLY A 757 60.98 -0.62 -15.71
CA GLY A 757 61.26 -2.00 -15.33
C GLY A 757 61.08 -2.26 -13.83
N GLU A 758 61.44 -1.30 -12.98
CA GLU A 758 61.15 -1.34 -11.54
C GLU A 758 59.64 -1.26 -11.28
N LYS A 759 58.91 -0.37 -11.97
CA LYS A 759 57.44 -0.33 -11.90
C LYS A 759 56.80 -1.63 -12.41
N LEU A 760 57.33 -2.22 -13.48
CA LEU A 760 56.86 -3.50 -14.00
C LEU A 760 57.14 -4.62 -13.01
N LYS A 761 58.28 -4.61 -12.30
CA LYS A 761 58.58 -5.56 -11.22
C LYS A 761 57.63 -5.40 -10.03
N CYS A 762 57.25 -4.17 -9.66
CA CYS A 762 56.22 -3.94 -8.65
C CYS A 762 54.86 -4.45 -9.11
N LEU A 763 54.45 -4.15 -10.35
CA LEU A 763 53.20 -4.66 -10.93
C LEU A 763 53.19 -6.18 -11.04
N VAL A 764 54.31 -6.81 -11.38
CA VAL A 764 54.45 -8.28 -11.41
C VAL A 764 54.41 -8.86 -9.98
N ALA A 765 54.99 -8.18 -8.99
CA ALA A 765 54.86 -8.60 -7.60
C ALA A 765 53.41 -8.46 -7.09
N GLU A 766 52.71 -7.38 -7.46
CA GLU A 766 51.28 -7.21 -7.19
C GLU A 766 50.45 -8.31 -7.90
N LEU A 767 50.74 -8.60 -9.17
CA LEU A 767 50.11 -9.70 -9.92
C LEU A 767 50.35 -11.05 -9.27
N ASN A 768 51.57 -11.33 -8.81
CA ASN A 768 51.89 -12.56 -8.10
C ASN A 768 51.16 -12.66 -6.74
N VAL A 769 50.94 -11.54 -6.05
CA VAL A 769 50.11 -11.51 -4.83
C VAL A 769 48.64 -11.78 -5.17
N TYR A 770 48.11 -11.21 -6.26
CA TYR A 770 46.76 -11.52 -6.73
C TYR A 770 46.62 -12.96 -7.21
N GLU A 771 47.63 -13.52 -7.88
CA GLU A 771 47.66 -14.93 -8.26
C GLU A 771 47.75 -15.85 -7.03
N ALA A 772 48.48 -15.46 -5.99
CA ALA A 772 48.50 -16.18 -4.71
C ALA A 772 47.13 -16.11 -4.01
N GLN A 773 46.48 -14.94 -3.98
CA GLN A 773 45.12 -14.79 -3.44
C GLN A 773 44.09 -15.59 -4.26
N LEU A 774 44.20 -15.60 -5.59
CA LEU A 774 43.37 -16.46 -6.45
C LEU A 774 43.66 -17.95 -6.23
N GLY A 775 44.91 -18.32 -5.92
CA GLY A 775 45.31 -19.65 -5.50
C GLY A 775 44.68 -20.04 -4.16
N GLU A 776 44.66 -19.14 -3.17
CA GLU A 776 43.97 -19.33 -1.89
C GLU A 776 42.46 -19.46 -2.09
N TYR A 777 41.83 -18.61 -2.90
CA TYR A 777 40.41 -18.72 -3.24
C TYR A 777 40.07 -20.02 -4.00
N LYS A 778 40.95 -20.49 -4.88
CA LYS A 778 40.81 -21.81 -5.51
C LYS A 778 40.95 -22.93 -4.48
N GLY A 779 41.91 -22.82 -3.55
CA GLY A 779 42.08 -23.75 -2.43
C GLY A 779 40.86 -23.76 -1.50
N ASP A 780 40.25 -22.61 -1.23
CA ASP A 780 39.00 -22.49 -0.47
C ASP A 780 37.80 -23.06 -1.22
N MET A 781 37.71 -22.84 -2.53
CA MET A 781 36.71 -23.47 -3.38
C MET A 781 36.87 -25.00 -3.42
N GLU A 782 38.09 -25.51 -3.46
CA GLU A 782 38.37 -26.95 -3.37
C GLU A 782 38.09 -27.49 -1.96
N ARG A 783 38.40 -26.75 -0.89
CA ARG A 783 38.02 -27.09 0.49
C ARG A 783 36.50 -27.14 0.64
N MET A 784 35.78 -26.12 0.19
CA MET A 784 34.31 -26.12 0.20
C MET A 784 33.73 -27.24 -0.67
N SER A 785 34.32 -27.52 -1.83
CA SER A 785 33.90 -28.65 -2.68
C SER A 785 34.12 -29.99 -1.99
N ASN A 786 35.26 -30.15 -1.29
CA ASN A 786 35.56 -31.33 -0.49
C ASN A 786 34.66 -31.46 0.74
N GLU A 787 34.35 -30.36 1.43
CA GLU A 787 33.39 -30.30 2.55
C GLU A 787 31.96 -30.60 2.08
N MET A 788 31.58 -30.11 0.91
CA MET A 788 30.32 -30.44 0.24
C MET A 788 30.28 -31.91 -0.16
N CYS A 789 31.40 -32.48 -0.63
CA CYS A 789 31.52 -33.90 -0.96
C CYS A 789 31.48 -34.78 0.30
N GLU A 790 32.13 -34.36 1.39
CA GLU A 790 32.05 -34.94 2.74
C GLU A 790 30.62 -34.90 3.29
N LEU A 791 29.92 -33.77 3.17
CA LEU A 791 28.51 -33.60 3.52
C LEU A 791 27.63 -34.51 2.66
N LYS A 792 27.91 -34.62 1.36
CA LYS A 792 27.21 -35.54 0.46
C LYS A 792 27.45 -37.01 0.86
N LYS A 793 28.68 -37.38 1.22
CA LYS A 793 29.03 -38.71 1.75
C LYS A 793 28.34 -38.98 3.09
N LYS A 794 28.31 -38.01 4.01
CA LYS A 794 27.61 -38.11 5.31
C LYS A 794 26.09 -38.23 5.11
N TYR A 795 25.51 -37.45 4.20
CA TYR A 795 24.11 -37.53 3.81
C TYR A 795 23.75 -38.89 3.18
N TYR A 796 24.56 -39.38 2.24
CA TYR A 796 24.34 -40.71 1.66
C TYR A 796 24.61 -41.85 2.64
N ALA A 797 25.56 -41.70 3.58
CA ALA A 797 25.79 -42.65 4.66
C ALA A 797 24.61 -42.67 5.65
N GLN A 798 24.04 -41.52 5.97
CA GLN A 798 22.83 -41.39 6.80
C GLN A 798 21.60 -41.94 6.07
N LYS A 799 21.48 -41.72 4.75
CA LYS A 799 20.47 -42.34 3.90
C LYS A 799 20.62 -43.86 3.83
N ARG A 800 21.85 -44.39 3.70
CA ARG A 800 22.14 -45.84 3.77
C ARG A 800 21.89 -46.42 5.16
N LYS A 801 22.15 -45.67 6.25
CA LYS A 801 21.79 -46.07 7.62
C LYS A 801 20.27 -46.11 7.79
N LEU A 802 19.54 -45.13 7.27
CA LEU A 802 18.06 -45.12 7.26
C LEU A 802 17.47 -46.23 6.37
N GLN A 803 18.12 -46.58 5.26
CA GLN A 803 17.76 -47.74 4.43
C GLN A 803 18.05 -49.07 5.14
N LYS A 804 19.21 -49.21 5.80
CA LYS A 804 19.53 -50.38 6.64
C LYS A 804 18.60 -50.52 7.83
N ILE A 805 18.14 -49.43 8.44
CA ILE A 805 17.11 -49.45 9.51
C ILE A 805 15.74 -49.85 8.93
N LYS A 806 15.45 -49.52 7.66
CA LYS A 806 14.28 -50.03 6.93
C LYS A 806 14.41 -51.49 6.47
N GLU A 807 15.63 -52.01 6.34
CA GLU A 807 15.93 -53.39 5.91
C GLU A 807 16.29 -54.33 7.10
N THR A 808 16.35 -53.82 8.33
CA THR A 808 16.57 -54.61 9.58
C THR A 808 15.30 -54.74 10.43
N SER A 809 14.13 -54.81 9.80
CA SER A 809 12.99 -55.51 10.36
C SER A 809 13.14 -57.02 10.05
N PRO A 810 13.28 -57.91 11.06
CA PRO A 810 13.47 -59.32 10.82
C PRO A 810 12.18 -59.96 10.30
N LYS A 811 12.28 -60.71 9.20
CA LYS A 811 11.35 -61.82 8.91
C LYS A 811 11.89 -63.09 9.57
N SER A 812 11.15 -63.62 10.55
CA SER A 812 11.08 -65.04 10.98
C SER A 812 10.41 -65.07 12.36
N THR A 813 9.50 -65.95 12.76
CA THR A 813 8.79 -67.12 12.22
C THR A 813 7.70 -67.37 13.26
N TYR A 814 6.45 -67.70 12.91
CA TYR A 814 5.55 -68.63 13.62
C TYR A 814 4.20 -68.68 12.88
N GLU A 815 3.87 -69.87 12.40
CA GLU A 815 2.58 -70.36 11.86
C GLU A 815 1.44 -70.36 12.92
N PRO A 816 0.19 -70.78 12.61
CA PRO A 816 -0.60 -70.72 11.36
C PRO A 816 -2.05 -70.23 11.62
N ILE A 817 -2.90 -70.24 10.57
CA ILE A 817 -4.36 -70.59 10.54
C ILE A 817 -5.19 -69.66 9.62
N LEU A 818 -5.46 -70.17 8.40
CA LEU A 818 -6.73 -70.11 7.60
C LEU A 818 -7.31 -68.72 7.15
N PRO A 819 -8.22 -68.65 6.15
CA PRO A 819 -7.82 -68.47 4.73
C PRO A 819 -8.62 -67.42 3.93
N SER A 820 -8.11 -67.15 2.72
CA SER A 820 -8.84 -66.68 1.51
C SER A 820 -9.43 -65.27 1.47
N VAL A 821 -9.12 -64.50 0.42
CA VAL A 821 -9.98 -64.27 -0.76
C VAL A 821 -9.35 -63.18 -1.65
N LEU A 822 -9.29 -63.53 -2.94
CA LEU A 822 -9.26 -62.75 -4.20
C LEU A 822 -9.17 -61.19 -4.20
N VAL A 823 -8.22 -60.66 -5.01
CA VAL A 823 -8.38 -59.92 -6.31
C VAL A 823 -9.55 -58.87 -6.41
N PRO A 824 -9.54 -57.76 -7.22
CA PRO A 824 -8.51 -57.04 -8.02
C PRO A 824 -8.56 -55.47 -7.90
N ASN A 825 -7.66 -54.81 -8.66
CA ASN A 825 -7.80 -53.55 -9.42
C ASN A 825 -8.84 -52.49 -9.01
N LYS A 826 -8.39 -51.22 -8.94
CA LYS A 826 -8.97 -50.14 -9.77
C LYS A 826 -8.11 -48.87 -9.82
N LYS A 827 -8.03 -48.33 -11.05
CA LYS A 827 -7.70 -46.96 -11.43
C LYS A 827 -8.72 -45.97 -10.83
N PHE A 828 -8.32 -44.76 -10.46
CA PHE A 828 -8.68 -43.50 -11.16
C PHE A 828 -8.24 -42.24 -10.39
N CYS A 829 -8.05 -41.19 -11.20
CA CYS A 829 -7.94 -39.74 -11.00
C CYS A 829 -8.29 -39.07 -9.66
N GLY A 830 -7.74 -37.85 -9.53
CA GLY A 830 -8.46 -36.73 -8.93
C GLY A 830 -7.64 -35.94 -7.93
N GLY A 831 -7.40 -34.66 -8.25
CA GLY A 831 -6.64 -33.74 -7.41
C GLY A 831 -7.32 -33.40 -6.07
N GLY A 832 -6.55 -32.77 -5.20
CA GLY A 832 -7.04 -32.24 -3.93
C GLY A 832 -5.88 -31.93 -2.99
N PHE A 833 -5.53 -30.65 -2.89
CA PHE A 833 -4.60 -30.13 -1.90
C PHE A 833 -4.98 -30.54 -0.48
N ARG A 834 -3.98 -30.76 0.38
CA ARG A 834 -4.09 -30.47 1.81
C ARG A 834 -2.79 -29.90 2.36
N MET A 835 -2.83 -28.61 2.65
CA MET A 835 -1.95 -27.94 3.61
C MET A 835 -2.05 -28.63 4.97
N THR A 836 -0.93 -28.95 5.59
CA THR A 836 -0.83 -29.14 7.04
C THR A 836 0.48 -28.54 7.52
N THR A 837 0.35 -27.48 8.31
CA THR A 837 1.37 -26.93 9.21
C THR A 837 1.79 -27.98 10.24
N PRO A 838 3.03 -27.89 10.76
CA PRO A 838 3.13 -27.93 12.22
C PRO A 838 4.25 -27.05 12.80
N THR A 839 3.86 -26.21 13.75
CA THR A 839 4.57 -25.92 15.01
C THR A 839 3.55 -26.20 16.13
N PRO A 840 3.89 -26.49 17.40
CA PRO A 840 5.07 -26.01 18.13
C PRO A 840 5.64 -26.90 19.29
N ARG A 841 6.61 -26.34 20.03
CA ARG A 841 7.03 -26.55 21.45
C ARG A 841 7.98 -27.71 21.81
N SER A 842 9.17 -27.38 22.34
CA SER A 842 9.47 -27.17 23.79
C SER A 842 10.98 -27.35 24.07
N CYS A 843 11.69 -26.28 24.47
CA CYS A 843 12.31 -26.05 25.81
C CYS A 843 13.57 -26.87 26.16
N TYR A 844 14.69 -26.15 26.39
CA TYR A 844 15.65 -26.19 27.54
C TYR A 844 16.82 -25.25 27.17
N VAL A 845 16.91 -24.02 27.71
CA VAL A 845 17.67 -23.58 28.89
C VAL A 845 19.12 -24.10 28.95
N LEU A 846 20.08 -23.19 28.80
CA LEU A 846 21.23 -23.02 29.70
C LEU A 846 21.94 -21.69 29.45
N ASP A 847 22.06 -20.92 30.52
CA ASP A 847 22.89 -19.72 30.69
C ASP A 847 24.38 -20.01 30.41
N SER A 848 25.10 -19.02 29.88
CA SER A 848 26.23 -18.44 30.63
C SER A 848 26.64 -17.08 30.07
N SER A 849 26.58 -16.10 30.95
CA SER A 849 27.31 -14.83 30.98
C SER A 849 28.75 -14.86 30.46
N ALA A 850 29.20 -13.76 29.83
CA ALA A 850 30.19 -12.82 30.39
C ALA A 850 31.08 -12.13 29.32
N SER A 851 31.05 -10.80 29.36
CA SER A 851 32.24 -9.91 29.31
C SER A 851 33.10 -9.83 28.04
N ARG A 852 32.76 -8.92 27.11
CA ARG A 852 33.40 -7.60 26.91
C ARG A 852 32.82 -6.92 25.67
#